data_AF-A0A7S2B1L6-F1
#
_entry.id   AF-A0A7S2B1L6-F1
#
_cell.length_a   1.000
_cell.length_b   1.000
_cell.length_c   1.000
_cell.angle_alpha   90.00
_cell.angle_beta   90.00
_cell.angle_gamma   90.00
#
_symmetry.space_group_name_H-M   'P 1'
#
loop_
_entity.id
_entity.type
_entity.pdbx_description
1 polymer ?
#
loop_
_entity_poly.entity_id
_entity_poly.type
_entity_poly.pdbx_seq_one_letter_code
_entity_poly.pdbx_strand_id
1 'polypeptide(L)'
;MAAEGFKIDWPPADASGGGGGGGGCCAPGQACDDGACDAPAPKLTKIHIAGWPGCGYFRKAKAALETLSVLFPDKYEIVTHESADREAYREFLFPLRDQMANSKANSHTSSPFVAMGEDFAAAPADCTYLGGCDAALDYARSLFGGPTAAPKPAASVADGYTPGNEYDYDLVVIGGGSGGLAASKEAAKILGDGGKVLVLDYVKPSPKGSKWGLGGTCVNVGCIPKKLMHQSSLIGELINEDARHFGWVSPASAAAAEGEGEAAPPQNVHQWDTMRSEVQSYIKGLNFKYKVSLRDAKVKYVNGLGEFAGEHQMKITTFKGKAKTPKEEIVTFARALVATGGRPTALSCPGGEHAISSDDLFSLDKSPGKTCIIGAGYVALECGGFLTALGCDTTIAVRSVLLRGFDRECCDKIGAFMAAKGTKFIHGATPSNIAPTADGKYEVTFTNGSTDVFDTVMAAAGRTADTAGLNLAAVGVEASPKNGKLQCVDEQTNVPYVYAIGDVLQGLPELTPVAIQAGIMLARRMFGGASEAMDYKNIATAVFTPIEYGAIGLSEEEAIEAYGEANLEVYHSEFVPLEWSLSPERETDTYSGFCKVICDKTANMNVVGMHYLGPNAGEVTQGYGVAMKKGFNFRDLSETVGIHPTTSEVFTTLTVTKSSGASAAAAGC
;
A
#
# COMPACT_ATOMS: atom_id res chain seq x y z
N MET A 1 11.07 16.61 -47.39
CA MET A 1 11.96 17.37 -46.48
C MET A 1 12.30 16.43 -45.36
N ALA A 2 13.56 16.00 -45.29
CA ALA A 2 14.02 15.06 -44.27
C ALA A 2 14.05 15.77 -42.90
N ALA A 3 13.56 15.08 -41.87
CA ALA A 3 13.59 15.56 -40.50
C ALA A 3 15.06 15.63 -40.02
N GLU A 4 15.56 16.84 -39.80
CA GLU A 4 16.75 17.04 -38.97
C GLU A 4 16.39 16.59 -37.55
N GLY A 5 17.13 15.60 -37.06
CA GLY A 5 16.86 14.97 -35.77
C GLY A 5 17.12 15.95 -34.62
N PHE A 6 16.10 16.15 -33.79
CA PHE A 6 16.23 16.84 -32.51
C PHE A 6 17.17 16.03 -31.62
N LYS A 7 18.43 16.46 -31.46
CA LYS A 7 19.39 15.90 -30.50
C LYS A 7 19.48 16.83 -29.31
N ILE A 8 19.14 16.33 -28.12
CA ILE A 8 19.48 16.97 -26.86
C ILE A 8 20.85 16.45 -26.47
N ASP A 9 21.88 17.27 -26.64
CA ASP A 9 23.23 16.98 -26.16
C ASP A 9 23.30 17.30 -24.66
N TRP A 10 23.14 16.26 -23.82
CA TRP A 10 23.36 16.36 -22.39
C TRP A 10 24.87 16.49 -22.11
N PRO A 11 25.32 17.46 -21.28
CA PRO A 11 26.72 17.51 -20.87
C PRO A 11 27.10 16.24 -20.06
N PRO A 12 28.34 15.74 -20.19
CA PRO A 12 28.80 14.59 -19.40
C PRO A 12 28.79 14.95 -17.91
N ALA A 13 28.20 14.09 -17.07
CA ALA A 13 28.11 14.32 -15.63
C ALA A 13 29.51 14.33 -14.96
N ASP A 14 29.91 15.49 -14.47
CA ASP A 14 31.14 15.72 -13.72
C ASP A 14 30.96 15.20 -12.27
N ALA A 15 31.80 14.26 -11.87
CA ALA A 15 31.93 13.84 -10.47
C ALA A 15 33.08 14.60 -9.80
N SER A 16 32.80 15.66 -9.03
CA SER A 16 33.67 16.23 -7.96
C SER A 16 32.96 17.44 -7.31
N GLY A 17 33.11 17.81 -6.04
CA GLY A 17 33.99 17.39 -4.95
C GLY A 17 33.26 17.55 -3.60
N GLY A 18 33.78 17.10 -2.46
CA GLY A 18 35.12 17.38 -1.97
C GLY A 18 35.01 18.48 -0.92
N GLY A 19 34.99 18.10 0.36
CA GLY A 19 34.74 18.98 1.49
C GLY A 19 35.86 19.97 1.81
N GLY A 20 35.53 20.93 2.68
CA GLY A 20 36.48 21.84 3.33
C GLY A 20 35.81 22.44 4.57
N GLY A 21 36.47 22.33 5.72
CA GLY A 21 36.01 22.88 7.00
C GLY A 21 36.79 24.12 7.45
N GLY A 22 36.42 24.64 8.63
CA GLY A 22 37.33 25.38 9.51
C GLY A 22 36.81 26.71 10.10
N GLY A 23 36.86 26.80 11.44
CA GLY A 23 36.93 28.03 12.27
C GLY A 23 35.58 28.59 12.72
N GLY A 24 35.23 28.80 14.00
CA GLY A 24 36.01 29.02 15.23
C GLY A 24 35.77 30.46 15.73
N CYS A 25 35.24 30.63 16.96
CA CYS A 25 35.57 31.71 17.92
C CYS A 25 34.57 31.75 19.10
N CYS A 26 35.09 31.60 20.32
CA CYS A 26 34.47 32.00 21.59
C CYS A 26 35.06 33.33 22.07
N ALA A 27 34.32 34.09 22.89
CA ALA A 27 34.86 35.04 23.88
C ALA A 27 33.82 35.35 24.99
N PRO A 28 34.24 35.78 26.20
CA PRO A 28 33.63 35.35 27.48
C PRO A 28 33.10 36.48 28.40
N GLY A 29 32.31 36.08 29.42
CA GLY A 29 32.42 36.59 30.80
C GLY A 29 31.40 37.64 31.28
N GLN A 30 30.51 37.24 32.20
CA GLN A 30 30.09 38.04 33.36
C GLN A 30 29.49 37.13 34.45
N ALA A 31 30.06 37.22 35.65
CA ALA A 31 29.65 36.51 36.85
C ALA A 31 28.57 37.29 37.63
N CYS A 32 27.65 36.57 38.27
CA CYS A 32 26.87 37.07 39.41
C CYS A 32 26.78 35.98 40.48
N ASP A 33 26.97 36.43 41.72
CA ASP A 33 27.19 35.70 42.96
C ASP A 33 26.14 34.66 43.37
N ASP A 34 26.67 33.68 44.09
CA ASP A 34 26.02 32.55 44.71
C ASP A 34 25.15 32.94 45.92
N GLY A 35 23.86 32.58 45.85
CA GLY A 35 22.98 32.44 46.99
C GLY A 35 22.66 30.97 47.20
N ALA A 36 23.48 30.29 48.00
CA ALA A 36 23.32 28.87 48.32
C ALA A 36 22.03 28.60 49.13
N CYS A 37 21.15 27.79 48.55
CA CYS A 37 20.14 27.02 49.28
C CYS A 37 20.59 25.55 49.21
N ASP A 38 21.09 25.01 50.32
CA ASP A 38 21.43 23.59 50.47
C ASP A 38 20.17 22.73 50.31
N ALA A 39 19.95 22.24 49.08
CA ALA A 39 19.09 21.09 48.80
C ALA A 39 20.00 19.88 48.56
N PRO A 40 19.69 18.69 49.11
CA PRO A 40 20.48 17.50 48.82
C PRO A 40 20.51 17.26 47.30
N ALA A 41 21.72 17.09 46.75
CA ALA A 41 21.92 16.89 45.32
C ALA A 41 21.01 15.76 44.82
N PRO A 42 20.32 15.92 43.66
CA PRO A 42 19.49 14.88 43.11
C PRO A 42 20.33 13.63 42.88
N LYS A 43 19.83 12.48 43.35
CA LYS A 43 20.52 11.20 43.22
C LYS A 43 20.55 10.82 41.74
N LEU A 44 21.73 10.90 41.13
CA LEU A 44 21.94 10.61 39.70
C LEU A 44 21.62 9.15 39.40
N THR A 45 20.98 8.92 38.26
CA THR A 45 20.84 7.56 37.72
C THR A 45 22.15 7.18 37.03
N LYS A 46 22.90 6.27 37.65
CA LYS A 46 24.14 5.74 37.09
C LYS A 46 23.87 4.64 36.07
N ILE A 47 24.44 4.81 34.87
CA ILE A 47 24.40 3.83 33.79
C ILE A 47 25.82 3.31 33.57
N HIS A 48 26.02 2.05 33.86
CA HIS A 48 27.28 1.35 33.64
C HIS A 48 27.31 0.74 32.24
N ILE A 49 28.36 1.01 31.48
CA ILE A 49 28.62 0.38 30.18
C ILE A 49 29.97 -0.32 30.18
N ALA A 50 29.98 -1.63 29.92
CA ALA A 50 31.19 -2.44 29.82
C ALA A 50 31.47 -2.86 28.38
N GLY A 51 32.74 -2.80 27.96
CA GLY A 51 33.19 -3.22 26.63
C GLY A 51 34.66 -2.94 26.40
N TRP A 52 35.12 -3.00 25.15
CA TRP A 52 36.51 -2.69 24.78
C TRP A 52 36.57 -1.80 23.52
N PRO A 53 37.63 -0.99 23.32
CA PRO A 53 37.72 0.01 22.24
C PRO A 53 37.61 -0.56 20.83
N GLY A 54 38.05 -1.81 20.63
CA GLY A 54 37.97 -2.51 19.34
C GLY A 54 36.54 -2.92 18.93
N CYS A 55 35.56 -2.85 19.82
CA CYS A 55 34.17 -3.19 19.52
C CYS A 55 33.42 -1.96 18.98
N GLY A 56 33.00 -1.99 17.71
CA GLY A 56 32.20 -0.92 17.09
C GLY A 56 30.87 -0.65 17.80
N TYR A 57 30.21 -1.70 18.31
CA TYR A 57 28.97 -1.59 19.07
C TYR A 57 29.16 -0.91 20.43
N PHE A 58 30.27 -1.19 21.13
CA PHE A 58 30.59 -0.51 22.38
C PHE A 58 30.84 0.98 22.15
N ARG A 59 31.66 1.34 21.16
CA ARG A 59 31.91 2.76 20.82
C ARG A 59 30.62 3.51 20.49
N LYS A 60 29.73 2.88 19.73
CA LYS A 60 28.44 3.46 19.33
C LYS A 60 27.52 3.69 20.53
N ALA A 61 27.36 2.68 21.39
CA ALA A 61 26.52 2.78 22.59
C ALA A 61 27.11 3.75 23.63
N LYS A 62 28.43 3.71 23.85
CA LYS A 62 29.17 4.61 24.74
C LYS A 62 28.95 6.05 24.33
N ALA A 63 29.17 6.40 23.05
CA ALA A 63 28.94 7.75 22.57
C ALA A 63 27.50 8.25 22.78
N ALA A 64 26.51 7.39 22.52
CA ALA A 64 25.10 7.74 22.72
C ALA A 64 24.74 7.94 24.20
N LEU A 65 25.24 7.09 25.09
CA LEU A 65 25.01 7.20 26.52
C LEU A 65 25.76 8.39 27.13
N GLU A 66 27.02 8.62 26.77
CA GLU A 66 27.80 9.79 27.23
C GLU A 66 27.14 11.11 26.82
N THR A 67 26.45 11.12 25.67
CA THR A 67 25.63 12.28 25.25
C THR A 67 24.49 12.55 26.25
N LEU A 68 23.94 11.53 26.93
CA LEU A 68 22.92 11.73 27.97
C LEU A 68 23.47 12.47 29.19
N SER A 69 24.69 12.16 29.64
CA SER A 69 25.34 12.91 30.73
C SER A 69 25.67 14.35 30.34
N VAL A 70 25.86 14.63 29.06
CA VAL A 70 26.06 16.00 28.56
C VAL A 70 24.74 16.77 28.49
N LEU A 71 23.67 16.14 28.01
CA LEU A 71 22.36 16.77 27.83
C LEU A 71 21.55 16.87 29.13
N PHE A 72 21.78 15.97 30.08
CA PHE A 72 21.08 15.89 31.35
C PHE A 72 22.06 15.63 32.52
N PRO A 73 22.98 16.56 32.79
CA PRO A 73 24.05 16.38 33.77
C PRO A 73 23.53 16.16 35.21
N ASP A 74 22.35 16.68 35.54
CA ASP A 74 21.72 16.54 36.86
C ASP A 74 20.86 15.26 37.00
N LYS A 75 20.81 14.42 35.96
CA LYS A 75 19.99 13.20 35.95
C LYS A 75 20.77 11.93 35.72
N TYR A 76 21.82 11.96 34.89
CA TYR A 76 22.53 10.76 34.47
C TYR A 76 24.04 10.88 34.66
N GLU A 77 24.63 9.82 35.17
CA GLU A 77 26.08 9.61 35.23
C GLU A 77 26.42 8.35 34.45
N ILE A 78 27.38 8.42 33.52
CA ILE A 78 27.81 7.27 32.73
C ILE A 78 29.13 6.75 33.27
N VAL A 79 29.13 5.52 33.76
CA VAL A 79 30.32 4.84 34.28
C VAL A 79 30.80 3.83 33.23
N THR A 80 31.95 4.09 32.63
CA THR A 80 32.52 3.23 31.59
C THR A 80 33.51 2.22 32.18
N HIS A 81 33.26 0.94 31.95
CA HIS A 81 34.16 -0.17 32.27
C HIS A 81 34.85 -0.65 31.00
N GLU A 82 36.00 -0.05 30.70
CA GLU A 82 36.75 -0.32 29.47
C GLU A 82 37.82 -1.40 29.70
N SER A 83 37.68 -2.53 29.00
CA SER A 83 38.66 -3.62 29.00
C SER A 83 39.62 -3.48 27.82
N ALA A 84 40.83 -4.03 27.93
CA ALA A 84 41.84 -3.94 26.87
C ALA A 84 41.41 -4.61 25.56
N ASP A 85 40.75 -5.76 25.66
CA ASP A 85 40.29 -6.56 24.52
C ASP A 85 39.05 -7.41 24.88
N ARG A 86 38.65 -8.29 23.96
CA ARG A 86 37.49 -9.16 24.11
C ARG A 86 37.64 -10.21 25.22
N GLU A 87 38.86 -10.69 25.46
CA GLU A 87 39.11 -11.72 26.49
C GLU A 87 39.03 -11.06 27.88
N ALA A 88 39.75 -9.96 28.07
CA ALA A 88 39.68 -9.15 29.29
C ALA A 88 38.25 -8.68 29.61
N TYR A 89 37.47 -8.32 28.57
CA TYR A 89 36.06 -7.98 28.73
C TYR A 89 35.21 -9.12 29.31
N ARG A 90 35.44 -10.35 28.84
CA ARG A 90 34.69 -11.53 29.32
C ARG A 90 35.09 -11.92 30.73
N GLU A 91 36.38 -11.83 31.04
CA GLU A 91 36.90 -12.06 32.39
C GLU A 91 36.32 -11.06 33.39
N PHE A 92 36.17 -9.80 32.99
CA PHE A 92 35.50 -8.77 33.80
C PHE A 92 33.99 -9.05 33.93
N LEU A 93 33.29 -9.30 32.83
CA LEU A 93 31.83 -9.30 32.80
C LEU A 93 31.21 -10.55 33.43
N PHE A 94 31.74 -11.74 33.12
CA PHE A 94 31.03 -12.99 33.43
C PHE A 94 30.82 -13.21 34.94
N PRO A 95 31.82 -12.98 35.81
CA PRO A 95 31.62 -13.10 37.26
C PRO A 95 30.60 -12.11 37.82
N LEU A 96 30.45 -10.92 37.20
CA LEU A 96 29.55 -9.87 37.65
C LEU A 96 28.11 -10.11 37.18
N ARG A 97 27.92 -10.40 35.89
CA ARG A 97 26.57 -10.61 35.33
C ARG A 97 25.89 -11.83 35.95
N ASP A 98 26.64 -12.87 36.31
CA ASP A 98 26.09 -14.13 36.84
C ASP A 98 25.50 -13.96 38.25
N GLN A 99 25.85 -12.86 38.94
CA GLN A 99 25.27 -12.46 40.23
C GLN A 99 23.94 -11.71 40.09
N MET A 100 23.55 -11.33 38.87
CA MET A 100 22.29 -10.63 38.62
C MET A 100 21.12 -11.61 38.65
N ALA A 101 19.98 -11.18 39.18
CA ALA A 101 18.75 -11.98 39.18
C ALA A 101 18.12 -12.17 37.77
N ASN A 102 18.63 -11.45 36.75
CA ASN A 102 18.05 -11.41 35.41
C ASN A 102 18.65 -12.49 34.49
N SER A 103 17.84 -13.47 34.07
CA SER A 103 18.28 -14.57 33.20
C SER A 103 18.83 -14.13 31.83
N LYS A 104 18.41 -12.97 31.30
CA LYS A 104 18.96 -12.38 30.07
C LYS A 104 20.32 -11.73 30.29
N ALA A 105 20.59 -11.22 31.50
CA ALA A 105 21.91 -10.72 31.88
C ALA A 105 22.91 -11.89 31.93
N ASN A 106 22.54 -12.99 32.58
CA ASN A 106 23.39 -14.18 32.77
C ASN A 106 23.78 -14.84 31.44
N SER A 107 22.95 -14.71 30.41
CA SER A 107 23.20 -15.22 29.06
C SER A 107 23.89 -14.22 28.10
N HIS A 108 24.09 -12.96 28.49
CA HIS A 108 24.66 -11.93 27.63
C HIS A 108 26.18 -12.03 27.49
N THR A 109 26.69 -12.47 26.33
CA THR A 109 28.14 -12.67 26.09
C THR A 109 28.80 -11.63 25.17
N SER A 110 28.00 -10.81 24.48
CA SER A 110 28.45 -9.78 23.53
C SER A 110 28.94 -8.51 24.24
N SER A 111 29.59 -7.59 23.51
CA SER A 111 29.88 -6.22 23.95
C SER A 111 29.05 -5.24 23.13
N PRO A 112 28.51 -4.17 23.74
CA PRO A 112 28.63 -3.80 25.14
C PRO A 112 27.62 -4.54 26.04
N PHE A 113 27.87 -4.54 27.34
CA PHE A 113 26.87 -4.87 28.38
C PHE A 113 26.52 -3.59 29.13
N VAL A 114 25.22 -3.32 29.29
CA VAL A 114 24.73 -2.10 29.93
C VAL A 114 23.80 -2.43 31.10
N ALA A 115 24.03 -1.79 32.24
CA ALA A 115 23.24 -1.92 33.45
C ALA A 115 23.04 -0.57 34.15
N MET A 116 21.95 -0.43 34.90
CA MET A 116 21.62 0.77 35.68
C MET A 116 21.62 0.45 37.17
N GLY A 117 22.29 1.25 37.98
CA GLY A 117 22.38 1.04 39.43
C GLY A 117 23.60 1.76 40.02
N GLU A 118 23.77 1.72 41.33
CA GLU A 118 24.79 2.54 42.01
C GLU A 118 26.24 2.13 41.69
N ASP A 119 26.50 0.83 41.67
CA ASP A 119 27.83 0.29 41.40
C ASP A 119 27.76 -1.15 40.88
N PHE A 120 27.85 -1.29 39.55
CA PHE A 120 27.88 -2.60 38.90
C PHE A 120 29.10 -3.45 39.26
N ALA A 121 30.25 -2.84 39.56
CA ALA A 121 31.47 -3.58 39.85
C ALA A 121 31.49 -4.13 41.28
N ALA A 122 30.86 -3.42 42.23
CA ALA A 122 30.81 -3.81 43.64
C ALA A 122 29.53 -4.58 44.03
N ALA A 123 28.37 -4.22 43.45
CA ALA A 123 27.07 -4.76 43.81
C ALA A 123 26.19 -5.05 42.57
N PRO A 124 26.62 -5.96 41.67
CA PRO A 124 25.90 -6.24 40.43
C PRO A 124 24.46 -6.76 40.65
N ALA A 125 24.20 -7.43 41.77
CA ALA A 125 22.87 -7.93 42.14
C ALA A 125 21.83 -6.81 42.33
N ASP A 126 22.27 -5.60 42.68
CA ASP A 126 21.41 -4.42 42.89
C ASP A 126 21.21 -3.60 41.61
N CYS A 127 21.88 -3.98 40.51
CA CYS A 127 21.76 -3.32 39.21
C CYS A 127 20.65 -3.94 38.36
N THR A 128 19.98 -3.09 37.58
CA THR A 128 19.02 -3.49 36.54
C THR A 128 19.73 -3.63 35.21
N TYR A 129 19.66 -4.81 34.60
CA TYR A 129 20.22 -5.05 33.26
C TYR A 129 19.40 -4.34 32.18
N LEU A 130 20.07 -3.50 31.37
CA LEU A 130 19.45 -2.73 30.29
C LEU A 130 19.54 -3.45 28.94
N GLY A 131 20.69 -4.07 28.64
CA GLY A 131 20.88 -4.78 27.37
C GLY A 131 22.25 -4.58 26.74
N GLY A 132 22.33 -4.80 25.43
CA GLY A 132 23.50 -4.50 24.60
C GLY A 132 23.39 -3.16 23.87
N CYS A 133 24.14 -3.00 22.78
CA CYS A 133 24.19 -1.75 22.03
C CYS A 133 22.81 -1.27 21.55
N ASP A 134 21.98 -2.15 21.00
CA ASP A 134 20.66 -1.77 20.48
C ASP A 134 19.77 -1.22 21.62
N ALA A 135 19.72 -1.91 22.76
CA ALA A 135 18.95 -1.48 23.93
C ALA A 135 19.46 -0.15 24.54
N ALA A 136 20.77 0.07 24.52
CA ALA A 136 21.36 1.33 24.98
C ALA A 136 20.96 2.51 24.08
N LEU A 137 20.95 2.29 22.76
CA LEU A 137 20.52 3.29 21.79
C LEU A 137 19.02 3.56 21.89
N ASP A 138 18.21 2.54 22.10
CA ASP A 138 16.76 2.69 22.25
C ASP A 138 16.39 3.39 23.55
N TYR A 139 17.08 3.06 24.65
CA TYR A 139 16.97 3.78 25.91
C TYR A 139 17.30 5.27 25.71
N ALA A 140 18.45 5.58 25.10
CA ALA A 140 18.83 6.96 24.81
C ALA A 140 17.79 7.69 23.95
N ARG A 141 17.26 7.06 22.90
CA ARG A 141 16.21 7.64 22.03
C ARG A 141 14.89 7.89 22.74
N SER A 142 14.48 6.97 23.63
CA SER A 142 13.20 7.10 24.36
C SER A 142 13.14 8.34 25.24
N LEU A 143 14.30 8.85 25.68
CA LEU A 143 14.40 10.07 26.46
C LEU A 143 14.19 11.36 25.63
N PHE A 144 14.19 11.26 24.31
CA PHE A 144 13.97 12.40 23.38
C PHE A 144 12.60 12.38 22.70
N GLY A 145 11.66 11.54 23.16
CA GLY A 145 10.30 11.46 22.59
C GLY A 145 10.23 10.93 21.16
N GLY A 146 11.34 10.39 20.63
CA GLY A 146 11.33 9.68 19.35
C GLY A 146 10.62 8.33 19.49
N PRO A 147 10.01 7.79 18.41
CA PRO A 147 9.41 6.47 18.46
C PRO A 147 10.45 5.46 18.93
N THR A 148 10.09 4.62 19.91
CA THR A 148 10.85 3.41 20.23
C THR A 148 11.07 2.67 18.92
N ALA A 149 12.32 2.30 18.61
CA ALA A 149 12.57 1.44 17.45
C ALA A 149 11.61 0.26 17.55
N ALA A 150 10.85 0.02 16.48
CA ALA A 150 9.98 -1.14 16.41
C ALA A 150 10.81 -2.37 16.83
N PRO A 151 10.24 -3.31 17.61
CA PRO A 151 10.94 -4.55 17.93
C PRO A 151 11.55 -5.09 16.65
N LYS A 152 12.84 -5.44 16.71
CA LYS A 152 13.60 -5.97 15.56
C LYS A 152 12.68 -6.98 14.86
N PRO A 153 12.33 -6.79 13.57
CA PRO A 153 11.41 -7.69 12.89
C PRO A 153 11.89 -9.12 13.14
N ALA A 154 11.00 -10.00 13.56
CA ALA A 154 11.37 -11.40 13.75
C ALA A 154 11.96 -11.88 12.43
N ALA A 155 13.24 -12.23 12.40
CA ALA A 155 13.88 -12.57 11.13
C ALA A 155 13.23 -13.84 10.56
N SER A 156 13.12 -13.90 9.23
CA SER A 156 12.79 -15.16 8.56
C SER A 156 13.78 -16.25 9.01
N VAL A 157 13.25 -17.46 9.19
CA VAL A 157 14.02 -18.62 9.65
C VAL A 157 14.30 -19.56 8.49
N ALA A 158 15.35 -20.37 8.62
CA ALA A 158 15.64 -21.42 7.64
C ALA A 158 14.45 -22.38 7.53
N ASP A 159 14.02 -22.64 6.30
CA ASP A 159 12.85 -23.46 5.99
C ASP A 159 13.18 -24.95 5.75
N GLY A 160 14.46 -25.31 5.83
CA GLY A 160 14.93 -26.69 5.66
C GLY A 160 14.96 -27.18 4.20
N TYR A 161 14.76 -26.32 3.21
CA TYR A 161 14.78 -26.72 1.80
C TYR A 161 16.16 -27.23 1.35
N THR A 162 16.17 -28.33 0.62
CA THR A 162 17.34 -28.87 -0.05
C THR A 162 17.09 -29.06 -1.55
N PRO A 163 18.03 -28.63 -2.42
CA PRO A 163 17.97 -28.96 -3.84
C PRO A 163 18.00 -30.48 -4.05
N GLY A 164 17.16 -31.01 -4.95
CA GLY A 164 17.07 -32.45 -5.21
C GLY A 164 16.28 -33.25 -4.17
N ASN A 165 15.40 -32.57 -3.42
CA ASN A 165 14.46 -33.20 -2.49
C ASN A 165 13.57 -34.27 -3.16
N GLU A 166 13.03 -35.18 -2.34
CA GLU A 166 12.19 -36.29 -2.79
C GLU A 166 10.69 -35.94 -2.94
N TYR A 167 10.31 -34.68 -2.72
CA TYR A 167 8.92 -34.26 -2.84
C TYR A 167 8.45 -34.24 -4.31
N ASP A 168 7.13 -34.34 -4.50
CA ASP A 168 6.52 -34.25 -5.83
C ASP A 168 6.74 -32.86 -6.45
N TYR A 169 6.83 -31.81 -5.63
CA TYR A 169 7.07 -30.42 -6.05
C TYR A 169 8.04 -29.68 -5.12
N ASP A 170 8.91 -28.85 -5.71
CA ASP A 170 9.71 -27.87 -4.97
C ASP A 170 8.83 -26.75 -4.40
N LEU A 171 7.80 -26.35 -5.17
CA LEU A 171 6.88 -25.30 -4.78
C LEU A 171 5.45 -25.64 -5.20
N VAL A 172 4.53 -25.57 -4.24
CA VAL A 172 3.09 -25.51 -4.50
C VAL A 172 2.59 -24.10 -4.23
N VAL A 173 1.99 -23.48 -5.24
CA VAL A 173 1.35 -22.17 -5.16
C VAL A 173 -0.16 -22.36 -5.13
N ILE A 174 -0.82 -21.83 -4.09
CA ILE A 174 -2.27 -21.87 -3.92
C ILE A 174 -2.83 -20.49 -4.28
N GLY A 175 -3.42 -20.36 -5.46
CA GLY A 175 -3.96 -19.14 -6.03
C GLY A 175 -3.25 -18.74 -7.32
N GLY A 176 -3.98 -18.79 -8.45
CA GLY A 176 -3.51 -18.41 -9.78
C GLY A 176 -3.76 -16.94 -10.12
N GLY A 177 -3.62 -16.06 -9.12
CA GLY A 177 -3.71 -14.61 -9.28
C GLY A 177 -2.39 -13.94 -9.63
N SER A 178 -2.35 -12.61 -9.56
CA SER A 178 -1.20 -11.81 -9.99
C SER A 178 0.11 -12.21 -9.30
N GLY A 179 0.11 -12.33 -7.97
CA GLY A 179 1.29 -12.75 -7.21
C GLY A 179 1.66 -14.21 -7.45
N GLY A 180 0.70 -15.12 -7.35
CA GLY A 180 0.94 -16.56 -7.52
C GLY A 180 1.51 -16.92 -8.90
N LEU A 181 0.95 -16.33 -9.97
CA LEU A 181 1.46 -16.52 -11.33
C LEU A 181 2.86 -15.94 -11.53
N ALA A 182 3.18 -14.81 -10.90
CA ALA A 182 4.50 -14.19 -10.98
C ALA A 182 5.55 -15.03 -10.24
N ALA A 183 5.25 -15.41 -9.00
CA ALA A 183 6.12 -16.24 -8.17
C ALA A 183 6.39 -17.60 -8.81
N SER A 184 5.36 -18.29 -9.31
CA SER A 184 5.52 -19.63 -9.89
C SER A 184 6.41 -19.64 -11.12
N LYS A 185 6.27 -18.62 -11.99
CA LYS A 185 7.06 -18.49 -13.21
C LYS A 185 8.51 -18.13 -12.92
N GLU A 186 8.73 -17.21 -11.98
CA GLU A 186 10.11 -16.85 -11.57
C GLU A 186 10.79 -18.04 -10.87
N ALA A 187 10.08 -18.77 -10.01
CA ALA A 187 10.60 -19.98 -9.37
C ALA A 187 10.98 -21.04 -10.40
N ALA A 188 10.10 -21.35 -11.36
CA ALA A 188 10.39 -22.32 -12.42
C ALA A 188 11.58 -21.90 -13.30
N LYS A 189 11.69 -20.61 -13.60
CA LYS A 189 12.84 -20.06 -14.35
C LYS A 189 14.17 -20.28 -13.61
N ILE A 190 14.19 -20.04 -12.29
CA ILE A 190 15.42 -20.18 -11.49
C ILE A 190 15.80 -21.65 -11.30
N LEU A 191 14.81 -22.52 -11.06
CA LEU A 191 15.03 -23.96 -10.87
C LEU A 191 15.43 -24.69 -12.17
N GLY A 192 15.06 -24.16 -13.34
CA GLY A 192 15.40 -24.73 -14.64
C GLY A 192 14.71 -26.06 -14.92
N ASP A 193 15.32 -26.90 -15.77
CA ASP A 193 14.69 -28.11 -16.33
C ASP A 193 14.38 -29.23 -15.31
N GLY A 194 14.96 -29.17 -14.11
CA GLY A 194 14.65 -30.10 -13.01
C GLY A 194 13.61 -29.59 -12.01
N GLY A 195 13.21 -28.32 -12.11
CA GLY A 195 12.29 -27.69 -11.16
C GLY A 195 10.86 -28.17 -11.26
N LYS A 196 10.24 -28.48 -10.12
CA LYS A 196 8.86 -28.95 -10.05
C LYS A 196 7.98 -27.92 -9.37
N VAL A 197 7.27 -27.10 -10.16
CA VAL A 197 6.35 -26.08 -9.65
C VAL A 197 4.91 -26.41 -10.02
N LEU A 198 4.03 -26.40 -9.02
CA LEU A 198 2.59 -26.59 -9.15
C LEU A 198 1.84 -25.30 -8.82
N VAL A 199 0.91 -24.90 -9.68
CA VAL A 199 -0.07 -23.83 -9.41
C VAL A 199 -1.45 -24.44 -9.33
N LEU A 200 -2.12 -24.22 -8.21
CA LEU A 200 -3.52 -24.55 -7.96
C LEU A 200 -4.33 -23.26 -8.05
N ASP A 201 -5.33 -23.22 -8.92
CA ASP A 201 -6.29 -22.11 -8.97
C ASP A 201 -7.70 -22.68 -9.07
N TYR A 202 -8.63 -22.13 -8.30
CA TYR A 202 -10.04 -22.46 -8.44
C TYR A 202 -10.89 -21.26 -8.03
N VAL A 203 -11.76 -20.85 -8.96
CA VAL A 203 -12.70 -19.76 -8.71
C VAL A 203 -13.99 -20.32 -8.13
N LYS A 204 -14.16 -20.21 -6.81
CA LYS A 204 -15.46 -20.43 -6.17
C LYS A 204 -16.45 -19.39 -6.72
N PRO A 205 -17.59 -19.80 -7.32
CA PRO A 205 -18.56 -18.86 -7.85
C PRO A 205 -19.01 -17.84 -6.81
N SER A 206 -19.35 -16.62 -7.24
CA SER A 206 -20.04 -15.65 -6.39
C SER A 206 -21.39 -16.21 -5.91
N PRO A 207 -22.04 -15.59 -4.90
CA PRO A 207 -23.41 -15.95 -4.53
C PRO A 207 -24.41 -15.87 -5.70
N LYS A 208 -24.09 -15.10 -6.75
CA LYS A 208 -24.90 -14.98 -7.98
C LYS A 208 -24.52 -15.98 -9.07
N GLY A 209 -23.51 -16.83 -8.82
CA GLY A 209 -23.05 -17.86 -9.75
C GLY A 209 -21.97 -17.39 -10.74
N SER A 210 -21.53 -16.13 -10.66
CA SER A 210 -20.46 -15.59 -11.50
C SER A 210 -19.14 -16.30 -11.22
N LYS A 211 -18.42 -16.66 -12.28
CA LYS A 211 -17.10 -17.29 -12.22
C LYS A 211 -16.29 -16.90 -13.44
N TRP A 212 -14.97 -17.02 -13.34
CA TRP A 212 -14.04 -16.59 -14.39
C TRP A 212 -12.87 -17.57 -14.57
N GLY A 213 -11.94 -17.22 -15.45
CA GLY A 213 -10.75 -18.03 -15.76
C GLY A 213 -9.50 -17.64 -14.97
N LEU A 214 -8.39 -18.31 -15.27
CA LEU A 214 -7.08 -18.07 -14.65
C LEU A 214 -6.63 -16.61 -14.78
N GLY A 215 -5.97 -16.07 -13.75
CA GLY A 215 -5.47 -14.68 -13.71
C GLY A 215 -5.83 -13.95 -12.42
N GLY A 216 -6.70 -14.53 -11.60
CA GLY A 216 -7.16 -13.97 -10.33
C GLY A 216 -8.03 -12.72 -10.46
N THR A 217 -8.17 -12.00 -9.35
CA THR A 217 -9.05 -10.84 -9.22
C THR A 217 -8.75 -9.75 -10.25
N CYS A 218 -7.51 -9.26 -10.33
CA CYS A 218 -7.19 -8.07 -11.15
C CYS A 218 -7.51 -8.26 -12.64
N VAL A 219 -7.25 -9.45 -13.17
CA VAL A 219 -7.49 -9.77 -14.59
C VAL A 219 -8.98 -9.86 -14.90
N ASN A 220 -9.77 -10.46 -14.00
CA ASN A 220 -11.13 -10.89 -14.33
C ASN A 220 -12.22 -9.97 -13.77
N VAL A 221 -12.02 -9.46 -12.55
CA VAL A 221 -13.04 -8.75 -11.76
C VAL A 221 -12.44 -7.61 -10.92
N GLY A 222 -11.37 -7.00 -11.42
CA GLY A 222 -10.61 -5.98 -10.73
C GLY A 222 -10.02 -4.97 -11.71
N CYS A 223 -8.72 -4.70 -11.60
CA CYS A 223 -8.06 -3.59 -12.29
C CYS A 223 -8.33 -3.53 -13.80
N ILE A 224 -8.30 -4.66 -14.52
CA ILE A 224 -8.47 -4.69 -15.97
C ILE A 224 -9.88 -4.24 -16.40
N PRO A 225 -10.98 -4.93 -16.02
CA PRO A 225 -12.31 -4.47 -16.38
C PRO A 225 -12.64 -3.10 -15.76
N LYS A 226 -12.20 -2.83 -14.52
CA LYS A 226 -12.39 -1.51 -13.87
C LYS A 226 -11.82 -0.39 -14.73
N LYS A 227 -10.55 -0.48 -15.15
CA LYS A 227 -9.90 0.60 -15.91
C LYS A 227 -10.45 0.70 -17.32
N LEU A 228 -10.86 -0.41 -17.95
CA LEU A 228 -11.52 -0.37 -19.26
C LEU A 228 -12.91 0.31 -19.20
N MET A 229 -13.72 0.02 -18.18
CA MET A 229 -15.02 0.68 -17.99
C MET A 229 -14.84 2.16 -17.60
N HIS A 230 -13.85 2.48 -16.78
CA HIS A 230 -13.44 3.87 -16.50
C HIS A 230 -13.01 4.60 -17.78
N GLN A 231 -12.23 3.95 -18.66
CA GLN A 231 -11.87 4.54 -19.94
C GLN A 231 -13.11 4.80 -20.81
N SER A 232 -14.09 3.89 -20.81
CA SER A 232 -15.37 4.10 -21.51
C SER A 232 -16.14 5.31 -20.96
N SER A 233 -16.14 5.55 -19.64
CA SER A 233 -16.72 6.78 -19.08
C SER A 233 -15.96 8.04 -19.48
N LEU A 234 -14.62 8.03 -19.44
CA LEU A 234 -13.80 9.18 -19.86
C LEU A 234 -14.02 9.54 -21.33
N ILE A 235 -14.15 8.53 -22.20
CA ILE A 235 -14.49 8.73 -23.62
C ILE A 235 -15.89 9.33 -23.76
N GLY A 236 -16.86 8.87 -22.95
CA GLY A 236 -18.21 9.42 -22.92
C GLY A 236 -18.24 10.90 -22.54
N GLU A 237 -17.48 11.29 -21.50
CA GLU A 237 -17.33 12.69 -21.09
C GLU A 237 -16.66 13.52 -22.19
N LEU A 238 -15.53 13.05 -22.74
CA LEU A 238 -14.83 13.72 -23.84
C LEU A 238 -15.75 13.97 -25.03
N ILE A 239 -16.54 12.99 -25.44
CA ILE A 239 -17.43 13.11 -26.61
C ILE A 239 -18.62 14.05 -26.32
N ASN A 240 -19.22 13.95 -25.13
CA ASN A 240 -20.47 14.66 -24.84
C ASN A 240 -20.25 16.08 -24.29
N GLU A 241 -19.14 16.33 -23.62
CA GLU A 241 -18.84 17.62 -22.99
C GLU A 241 -17.81 18.42 -23.79
N ASP A 242 -16.68 17.80 -24.16
CA ASP A 242 -15.52 18.55 -24.66
C ASP A 242 -15.46 18.65 -26.19
N ALA A 243 -15.73 17.54 -26.89
CA ALA A 243 -15.39 17.38 -28.31
C ALA A 243 -15.94 18.51 -29.20
N ARG A 244 -17.15 19.00 -28.90
CA ARG A 244 -17.80 20.10 -29.63
C ARG A 244 -17.03 21.42 -29.53
N HIS A 245 -16.43 21.71 -28.38
CA HIS A 245 -15.65 22.93 -28.15
C HIS A 245 -14.28 22.86 -28.82
N PHE A 246 -13.81 21.65 -29.11
CA PHE A 246 -12.67 21.38 -29.98
C PHE A 246 -13.03 21.25 -31.47
N GLY A 247 -14.28 21.56 -31.84
CA GLY A 247 -14.75 21.59 -33.24
C GLY A 247 -15.28 20.26 -33.79
N TRP A 248 -15.43 19.22 -32.96
CA TRP A 248 -15.98 17.93 -33.38
C TRP A 248 -17.49 17.86 -33.11
N VAL A 249 -18.28 17.79 -34.18
CA VAL A 249 -19.74 17.62 -34.10
C VAL A 249 -20.17 16.32 -34.77
N SER A 250 -21.16 15.63 -34.20
CA SER A 250 -21.74 14.45 -34.85
C SER A 250 -22.56 14.88 -36.07
N PRO A 251 -22.68 14.06 -37.13
CA PRO A 251 -23.53 14.38 -38.28
C PRO A 251 -24.99 14.66 -37.89
N ALA A 252 -25.50 13.97 -36.88
CA ALA A 252 -26.83 14.23 -36.32
C ALA A 252 -26.93 15.60 -35.64
N SER A 253 -25.88 16.03 -34.94
CA SER A 253 -25.81 17.36 -34.32
C SER A 253 -25.64 18.47 -35.36
N ALA A 254 -24.88 18.21 -36.42
CA ALA A 254 -24.71 19.14 -37.54
C ALA A 254 -26.04 19.37 -38.28
N ALA A 255 -26.78 18.29 -38.57
CA ALA A 255 -28.10 18.37 -39.18
C ALA A 255 -29.15 19.07 -38.30
N ALA A 256 -29.04 18.92 -36.97
CA ALA A 256 -29.92 19.62 -36.02
C ALA A 256 -29.63 21.13 -35.97
N ALA A 257 -28.36 21.55 -36.13
CA ALA A 257 -27.97 22.96 -36.16
C ALA A 257 -28.43 23.69 -37.44
N GLU A 258 -28.67 22.96 -38.54
CA GLU A 258 -29.23 23.51 -39.79
C GLU A 258 -30.76 23.68 -39.76
N GLY A 259 -31.45 23.08 -38.79
CA GLY A 259 -32.89 23.28 -38.56
C GLY A 259 -33.13 24.43 -37.57
N GLU A 260 -34.00 25.38 -37.91
CA GLU A 260 -34.34 26.51 -37.04
C GLU A 260 -34.91 26.03 -35.69
N GLY A 261 -34.09 26.05 -34.62
CA GLY A 261 -34.52 25.82 -33.24
C GLY A 261 -33.36 25.62 -32.26
N GLU A 262 -33.47 26.18 -31.05
CA GLU A 262 -32.53 25.98 -29.91
C GLU A 262 -32.65 24.57 -29.29
N ALA A 263 -32.69 23.51 -30.11
CA ALA A 263 -32.68 22.16 -29.58
C ALA A 263 -31.26 21.79 -29.13
N ALA A 264 -31.09 21.36 -27.88
CA ALA A 264 -29.83 20.80 -27.41
C ALA A 264 -29.40 19.64 -28.33
N PRO A 265 -28.10 19.53 -28.69
CA PRO A 265 -27.65 18.47 -29.58
C PRO A 265 -27.94 17.08 -28.98
N PRO A 266 -28.26 16.08 -29.80
CA PRO A 266 -28.56 14.74 -29.32
C PRO A 266 -27.35 14.14 -28.60
N GLN A 267 -27.51 13.79 -27.33
CA GLN A 267 -26.48 13.14 -26.53
C GLN A 267 -26.24 11.70 -27.01
N ASN A 268 -24.97 11.27 -27.05
CA ASN A 268 -24.65 9.89 -27.40
C ASN A 268 -25.07 8.94 -26.28
N VAL A 269 -25.81 7.88 -26.62
CA VAL A 269 -26.26 6.86 -25.68
C VAL A 269 -25.23 5.74 -25.59
N HIS A 270 -24.74 5.46 -24.39
CA HIS A 270 -23.81 4.35 -24.14
C HIS A 270 -24.50 2.98 -24.27
N GLN A 271 -23.82 2.02 -24.91
CA GLN A 271 -24.30 0.65 -25.09
C GLN A 271 -23.54 -0.33 -24.19
N TRP A 272 -24.14 -0.66 -23.04
CA TRP A 272 -23.56 -1.57 -22.04
C TRP A 272 -23.13 -2.91 -22.62
N ASP A 273 -23.98 -3.56 -23.42
CA ASP A 273 -23.70 -4.89 -23.96
C ASP A 273 -22.46 -4.91 -24.87
N THR A 274 -22.28 -3.85 -25.68
CA THR A 274 -21.09 -3.69 -26.52
C THR A 274 -19.83 -3.58 -25.66
N MET A 275 -19.79 -2.65 -24.70
CA MET A 275 -18.65 -2.48 -23.79
C MET A 275 -18.35 -3.77 -23.03
N ARG A 276 -19.36 -4.37 -22.40
CA ARG A 276 -19.24 -5.59 -21.62
C ARG A 276 -18.75 -6.77 -22.46
N SER A 277 -19.23 -6.90 -23.70
CA SER A 277 -18.78 -7.97 -24.61
C SER A 277 -17.31 -7.83 -25.00
N GLU A 278 -16.86 -6.62 -25.34
CA GLU A 278 -15.46 -6.36 -25.70
C GLU A 278 -14.51 -6.54 -24.51
N VAL A 279 -14.88 -6.00 -23.33
CA VAL A 279 -14.12 -6.20 -22.09
C VAL A 279 -13.98 -7.68 -21.76
N GLN A 280 -15.07 -8.45 -21.85
CA GLN A 280 -15.04 -9.89 -21.57
C GLN A 280 -14.25 -10.68 -22.62
N SER A 281 -14.27 -10.24 -23.89
CA SER A 281 -13.43 -10.81 -24.95
C SER A 281 -11.94 -10.63 -24.63
N TYR A 282 -11.54 -9.42 -24.23
CA TYR A 282 -10.17 -9.12 -23.83
C TYR A 282 -9.71 -9.97 -22.63
N ILE A 283 -10.55 -10.08 -21.59
CA ILE A 283 -10.28 -10.91 -20.40
C ILE A 283 -10.08 -12.38 -20.77
N LYS A 284 -10.94 -12.95 -21.63
CA LYS A 284 -10.78 -14.34 -22.11
C LYS A 284 -9.44 -14.53 -22.82
N GLY A 285 -9.01 -13.54 -23.61
CA GLY A 285 -7.68 -13.50 -24.23
C GLY A 285 -6.55 -13.56 -23.19
N LEU A 286 -6.65 -12.77 -22.11
CA LEU A 286 -5.69 -12.81 -21.00
C LEU A 286 -5.69 -14.16 -20.28
N ASN A 287 -6.86 -14.75 -19.99
CA ASN A 287 -6.94 -16.05 -19.34
C ASN A 287 -6.22 -17.13 -20.17
N PHE A 288 -6.38 -17.10 -21.50
CA PHE A 288 -5.66 -18.00 -22.39
C PHE A 288 -4.15 -17.77 -22.35
N LYS A 289 -3.71 -16.51 -22.46
CA LYS A 289 -2.29 -16.13 -22.39
C LYS A 289 -1.63 -16.59 -21.10
N TYR A 290 -2.30 -16.48 -19.94
CA TYR A 290 -1.73 -16.96 -18.68
C TYR A 290 -1.55 -18.47 -18.66
N LYS A 291 -2.52 -19.24 -19.15
CA LYS A 291 -2.39 -20.71 -19.27
C LYS A 291 -1.22 -21.10 -20.17
N VAL A 292 -1.08 -20.42 -21.31
CA VAL A 292 0.05 -20.62 -22.22
C VAL A 292 1.37 -20.28 -21.52
N SER A 293 1.45 -19.13 -20.84
CA SER A 293 2.67 -18.71 -20.14
C SER A 293 3.13 -19.68 -19.04
N LEU A 294 2.19 -20.31 -18.32
CA LEU A 294 2.53 -21.33 -17.33
C LEU A 294 3.09 -22.59 -18.01
N ARG A 295 2.44 -23.05 -19.07
CA ARG A 295 2.89 -24.22 -19.84
C ARG A 295 4.27 -24.00 -20.44
N ASP A 296 4.51 -22.84 -21.03
CA ASP A 296 5.79 -22.51 -21.67
C ASP A 296 6.91 -22.37 -20.62
N ALA A 297 6.57 -21.91 -19.40
CA ALA A 297 7.45 -21.92 -18.24
C ALA A 297 7.57 -23.30 -17.55
N LYS A 298 6.97 -24.36 -18.12
CA LYS A 298 6.92 -25.73 -17.57
C LYS A 298 6.32 -25.82 -16.16
N VAL A 299 5.48 -24.85 -15.77
CA VAL A 299 4.72 -24.87 -14.51
C VAL A 299 3.48 -25.74 -14.69
N LYS A 300 3.29 -26.73 -13.83
CA LYS A 300 2.08 -27.54 -13.83
C LYS A 300 0.92 -26.71 -13.30
N TYR A 301 -0.13 -26.55 -14.10
CA TYR A 301 -1.34 -25.86 -13.71
C TYR A 301 -2.48 -26.86 -13.48
N VAL A 302 -3.13 -26.78 -12.32
CA VAL A 302 -4.35 -27.52 -12.01
C VAL A 302 -5.46 -26.56 -11.65
N ASN A 303 -6.57 -26.64 -12.38
CA ASN A 303 -7.82 -25.98 -12.00
C ASN A 303 -8.51 -26.81 -10.90
N GLY A 304 -8.15 -26.55 -9.65
CA GLY A 304 -8.55 -27.34 -8.49
C GLY A 304 -8.31 -26.60 -7.18
N LEU A 305 -9.08 -26.98 -6.16
CA LEU A 305 -8.92 -26.48 -4.80
C LEU A 305 -7.70 -27.15 -4.16
N GLY A 306 -6.87 -26.37 -3.47
CA GLY A 306 -5.76 -26.87 -2.65
C GLY A 306 -6.10 -26.71 -1.17
N GLU A 307 -5.98 -27.79 -0.41
CA GLU A 307 -6.16 -27.83 1.04
C GLU A 307 -4.95 -28.52 1.69
N PHE A 308 -4.40 -27.95 2.76
CA PHE A 308 -3.34 -28.62 3.51
C PHE A 308 -3.87 -29.93 4.11
N ALA A 309 -3.14 -31.02 3.87
CA ALA A 309 -3.45 -32.35 4.39
C ALA A 309 -2.54 -32.78 5.56
N GLY A 310 -1.54 -31.96 5.86
CA GLY A 310 -0.52 -32.17 6.89
C GLY A 310 0.77 -31.44 6.50
N GLU A 311 1.84 -31.65 7.27
CA GLU A 311 3.16 -31.13 6.94
C GLU A 311 3.59 -31.60 5.56
N HIS A 312 4.01 -30.68 4.70
CA HIS A 312 4.48 -30.97 3.34
C HIS A 312 3.50 -31.76 2.44
N GLN A 313 2.20 -31.77 2.75
CA GLN A 313 1.17 -32.51 2.00
C GLN A 313 0.00 -31.62 1.61
N MET A 314 -0.37 -31.65 0.33
CA MET A 314 -1.46 -30.87 -0.26
C MET A 314 -2.51 -31.82 -0.86
N LYS A 315 -3.74 -31.73 -0.38
CA LYS A 315 -4.90 -32.35 -1.04
C LYS A 315 -5.38 -31.42 -2.15
N ILE A 316 -5.56 -31.98 -3.35
CA ILE A 316 -6.03 -31.29 -4.53
C ILE A 316 -7.38 -31.87 -4.93
N THR A 317 -8.41 -31.02 -4.95
CA THR A 317 -9.76 -31.41 -5.37
C THR A 317 -10.09 -30.78 -6.73
N THR A 318 -10.31 -31.62 -7.74
CA THR A 318 -10.69 -31.20 -9.09
C THR A 318 -12.12 -31.60 -9.42
N PHE A 319 -12.81 -30.78 -10.21
CA PHE A 319 -14.20 -31.04 -10.62
C PHE A 319 -14.23 -31.31 -12.13
N LYS A 320 -14.13 -32.58 -12.53
CA LYS A 320 -14.09 -32.99 -13.95
C LYS A 320 -15.41 -33.61 -14.41
N GLY A 321 -15.69 -33.53 -15.71
CA GLY A 321 -16.87 -34.13 -16.36
C GLY A 321 -18.16 -33.30 -16.22
N LYS A 322 -19.20 -33.67 -16.96
CA LYS A 322 -20.50 -32.97 -16.95
C LYS A 322 -21.18 -32.97 -15.58
N ALA A 323 -20.98 -34.03 -14.79
CA ALA A 323 -21.54 -34.20 -13.45
C ALA A 323 -20.77 -33.43 -12.34
N LYS A 324 -19.59 -32.86 -12.65
CA LYS A 324 -18.72 -32.16 -11.69
C LYS A 324 -18.38 -32.99 -10.43
N THR A 325 -18.27 -34.30 -10.55
CA THR A 325 -17.87 -35.17 -9.42
C THR A 325 -16.47 -34.77 -8.95
N PRO A 326 -16.25 -34.57 -7.63
CA PRO A 326 -14.94 -34.26 -7.10
C PRO A 326 -14.00 -35.45 -7.28
N LYS A 327 -12.79 -35.18 -7.77
CA LYS A 327 -11.66 -36.12 -7.74
C LYS A 327 -10.58 -35.52 -6.86
N GLU A 328 -10.19 -36.26 -5.83
CA GLU A 328 -9.16 -35.88 -4.87
C GLU A 328 -7.85 -36.62 -5.17
N GLU A 329 -6.72 -35.92 -5.01
CA GLU A 329 -5.38 -36.50 -4.98
C GLU A 329 -4.55 -35.80 -3.91
N ILE A 330 -3.60 -36.51 -3.28
CA ILE A 330 -2.63 -35.90 -2.36
C ILE A 330 -1.28 -35.87 -3.06
N VAL A 331 -0.61 -34.73 -2.98
CA VAL A 331 0.78 -34.55 -3.43
C VAL A 331 1.63 -34.01 -2.31
N THR A 332 2.93 -34.25 -2.38
CA THR A 332 3.91 -33.75 -1.43
C THR A 332 4.66 -32.52 -1.97
N PHE A 333 5.15 -31.64 -1.10
CA PHE A 333 5.84 -30.42 -1.50
C PHE A 333 6.95 -30.00 -0.53
N ALA A 334 8.00 -29.37 -1.05
CA ALA A 334 9.06 -28.79 -0.22
C ALA A 334 8.62 -27.46 0.41
N ARG A 335 8.04 -26.55 -0.38
CA ARG A 335 7.52 -25.25 0.07
C ARG A 335 6.09 -25.00 -0.43
N ALA A 336 5.31 -24.27 0.38
CA ALA A 336 3.99 -23.79 -0.01
C ALA A 336 3.92 -22.26 -0.03
N LEU A 337 3.23 -21.71 -1.04
CA LEU A 337 2.94 -20.29 -1.16
C LEU A 337 1.43 -20.06 -1.22
N VAL A 338 0.89 -19.39 -0.20
CA VAL A 338 -0.50 -18.96 -0.16
C VAL A 338 -0.65 -17.61 -0.88
N ALA A 339 -1.35 -17.63 -2.01
CA ALA A 339 -1.59 -16.46 -2.87
C ALA A 339 -3.07 -16.38 -3.28
N THR A 340 -3.98 -16.76 -2.38
CA THR A 340 -5.43 -16.87 -2.65
C THR A 340 -6.15 -15.53 -2.75
N GLY A 341 -5.51 -14.44 -2.32
CA GLY A 341 -6.06 -13.08 -2.38
C GLY A 341 -7.26 -12.89 -1.44
N GLY A 342 -8.14 -11.95 -1.80
CA GLY A 342 -9.38 -11.69 -1.06
C GLY A 342 -10.63 -11.73 -1.94
N ARG A 343 -11.80 -11.89 -1.31
CA ARG A 343 -13.14 -11.89 -1.92
C ARG A 343 -14.03 -10.79 -1.32
N PRO A 344 -15.03 -10.26 -2.04
CA PRO A 344 -15.96 -9.26 -1.51
C PRO A 344 -16.63 -9.71 -0.22
N THR A 345 -16.71 -8.82 0.77
CA THR A 345 -17.43 -9.07 2.01
C THR A 345 -18.94 -8.95 1.78
N ALA A 346 -19.70 -9.96 2.18
CA ALA A 346 -21.15 -9.95 2.10
C ALA A 346 -21.76 -8.91 3.05
N LEU A 347 -22.92 -8.37 2.69
CA LEU A 347 -23.71 -7.51 3.58
C LEU A 347 -24.38 -8.34 4.66
N SER A 348 -24.36 -7.86 5.90
CA SER A 348 -24.91 -8.58 7.06
C SER A 348 -26.39 -8.27 7.34
N CYS A 349 -27.02 -7.35 6.60
CA CYS A 349 -28.43 -7.03 6.77
C CYS A 349 -29.32 -8.12 6.15
N PRO A 350 -30.58 -8.28 6.60
CA PRO A 350 -31.58 -9.08 5.90
C PRO A 350 -31.69 -8.68 4.42
N GLY A 351 -31.71 -9.69 3.54
CA GLY A 351 -31.70 -9.50 2.10
C GLY A 351 -30.35 -9.08 1.51
N GLY A 352 -29.28 -9.02 2.32
CA GLY A 352 -27.92 -8.72 1.87
C GLY A 352 -27.44 -9.65 0.75
N GLU A 353 -27.93 -10.88 0.70
CA GLU A 353 -27.70 -11.87 -0.36
C GLU A 353 -28.27 -11.48 -1.72
N HIS A 354 -29.18 -10.50 -1.77
CA HIS A 354 -29.70 -9.95 -3.02
C HIS A 354 -28.69 -9.03 -3.72
N ALA A 355 -27.78 -8.42 -2.98
CA ALA A 355 -26.75 -7.57 -3.56
C ALA A 355 -25.77 -8.38 -4.43
N ILE A 356 -25.38 -7.80 -5.56
CA ILE A 356 -24.22 -8.25 -6.34
C ILE A 356 -22.94 -7.69 -5.72
N SER A 357 -21.77 -8.03 -6.27
CA SER A 357 -20.50 -7.40 -5.91
C SER A 357 -19.71 -7.00 -7.17
N SER A 358 -18.50 -6.48 -6.98
CA SER A 358 -17.57 -6.27 -8.10
C SER A 358 -17.26 -7.56 -8.85
N ASP A 359 -17.33 -8.73 -8.19
CA ASP A 359 -17.14 -10.04 -8.82
C ASP A 359 -18.21 -10.33 -9.90
N ASP A 360 -19.34 -9.61 -9.88
CA ASP A 360 -20.49 -9.81 -10.77
C ASP A 360 -20.64 -8.68 -11.79
N LEU A 361 -20.46 -7.43 -11.34
CA LEU A 361 -20.73 -6.21 -12.12
C LEU A 361 -20.06 -6.23 -13.50
N PHE A 362 -18.78 -6.59 -13.56
CA PHE A 362 -17.99 -6.52 -14.80
C PHE A 362 -18.42 -7.51 -15.89
N SER A 363 -19.29 -8.45 -15.55
CA SER A 363 -19.84 -9.46 -16.46
C SER A 363 -21.36 -9.42 -16.56
N LEU A 364 -22.01 -8.42 -15.97
CA LEU A 364 -23.47 -8.33 -15.92
C LEU A 364 -24.04 -8.25 -17.35
N ASP A 365 -25.03 -9.10 -17.67
CA ASP A 365 -25.56 -9.23 -19.03
C ASP A 365 -26.38 -8.01 -19.48
N LYS A 366 -26.95 -7.27 -18.52
CA LYS A 366 -27.72 -6.05 -18.77
C LYS A 366 -27.08 -4.87 -18.04
N SER A 367 -27.36 -3.66 -18.52
CA SER A 367 -27.01 -2.44 -17.77
C SER A 367 -27.60 -2.52 -16.36
N PRO A 368 -26.85 -2.12 -15.32
CA PRO A 368 -27.33 -2.22 -13.94
C PRO A 368 -28.46 -1.22 -13.62
N GLY A 369 -28.75 -0.26 -14.51
CA GLY A 369 -29.85 0.70 -14.33
C GLY A 369 -29.64 1.59 -13.10
N LYS A 370 -30.71 1.93 -12.39
CA LYS A 370 -30.63 2.67 -11.13
C LYS A 370 -29.93 1.80 -10.08
N THR A 371 -28.77 2.24 -9.61
CA THR A 371 -27.83 1.42 -8.84
C THR A 371 -27.52 2.02 -7.47
N CYS A 372 -27.67 1.22 -6.42
CA CYS A 372 -27.18 1.55 -5.08
C CYS A 372 -25.88 0.78 -4.78
N ILE A 373 -24.81 1.50 -4.45
CA ILE A 373 -23.52 0.91 -4.03
C ILE A 373 -23.36 1.10 -2.53
N ILE A 374 -23.21 0.00 -1.80
CA ILE A 374 -23.02 -0.01 -0.34
C ILE A 374 -21.54 -0.09 -0.01
N GLY A 375 -20.97 1.03 0.45
CA GLY A 375 -19.55 1.14 0.77
C GLY A 375 -18.96 2.45 0.27
N ALA A 376 -17.75 2.76 0.73
CA ALA A 376 -17.06 4.01 0.40
C ALA A 376 -15.55 3.83 0.18
N GLY A 377 -15.10 2.59 -0.06
CA GLY A 377 -13.72 2.31 -0.48
C GLY A 377 -13.51 2.62 -1.97
N TYR A 378 -12.27 2.46 -2.45
CA TYR A 378 -11.93 2.78 -3.85
C TYR A 378 -12.81 2.02 -4.85
N VAL A 379 -13.10 0.73 -4.64
CA VAL A 379 -14.01 -0.05 -5.51
C VAL A 379 -15.39 0.61 -5.60
N ALA A 380 -15.93 1.13 -4.50
CA ALA A 380 -17.24 1.76 -4.49
C ALA A 380 -17.25 3.06 -5.30
N LEU A 381 -16.23 3.90 -5.13
CA LEU A 381 -16.15 5.19 -5.81
C LEU A 381 -15.79 5.06 -7.29
N GLU A 382 -14.88 4.15 -7.64
CA GLU A 382 -14.53 3.86 -9.03
C GLU A 382 -15.74 3.34 -9.80
N CYS A 383 -16.45 2.34 -9.24
CA CYS A 383 -17.67 1.82 -9.85
C CYS A 383 -18.80 2.86 -9.88
N GLY A 384 -18.98 3.63 -8.81
CA GLY A 384 -19.99 4.66 -8.77
C GLY A 384 -19.75 5.77 -9.80
N GLY A 385 -18.49 6.15 -9.96
CA GLY A 385 -18.06 7.15 -10.91
C GLY A 385 -18.31 6.74 -12.36
N PHE A 386 -17.77 5.59 -12.79
CA PHE A 386 -17.98 5.16 -14.17
C PHE A 386 -19.45 4.84 -14.45
N LEU A 387 -20.22 4.29 -13.50
CA LEU A 387 -21.65 4.03 -13.73
C LEU A 387 -22.43 5.32 -13.93
N THR A 388 -22.14 6.36 -13.15
CA THR A 388 -22.74 7.70 -13.30
C THR A 388 -22.43 8.26 -14.69
N ALA A 389 -21.16 8.28 -15.08
CA ALA A 389 -20.73 8.84 -16.37
C ALA A 389 -21.21 8.02 -17.58
N LEU A 390 -21.49 6.72 -17.41
CA LEU A 390 -22.15 5.88 -18.42
C LEU A 390 -23.68 6.04 -18.46
N GLY A 391 -24.25 6.93 -17.63
CA GLY A 391 -25.67 7.29 -17.63
C GLY A 391 -26.57 6.54 -16.64
N CYS A 392 -26.00 5.79 -15.69
CA CYS A 392 -26.79 5.10 -14.65
C CYS A 392 -27.11 6.05 -13.50
N ASP A 393 -28.37 6.06 -13.01
CA ASP A 393 -28.73 6.76 -11.77
C ASP A 393 -28.08 6.05 -10.57
N THR A 394 -26.97 6.60 -10.10
CA THR A 394 -26.07 5.92 -9.17
C THR A 394 -26.04 6.61 -7.82
N THR A 395 -26.25 5.82 -6.77
CA THR A 395 -26.23 6.29 -5.37
C THR A 395 -25.23 5.48 -4.56
N ILE A 396 -24.35 6.17 -3.82
CA ILE A 396 -23.35 5.55 -2.93
C ILE A 396 -23.76 5.77 -1.47
N ALA A 397 -23.98 4.68 -0.73
CA ALA A 397 -24.27 4.71 0.69
C ALA A 397 -22.98 4.64 1.52
N VAL A 398 -22.72 5.70 2.27
CA VAL A 398 -21.48 5.93 3.02
C VAL A 398 -21.74 5.81 4.51
N ARG A 399 -21.21 4.75 5.14
CA ARG A 399 -21.33 4.56 6.60
C ARG A 399 -20.68 5.69 7.41
N SER A 400 -19.53 6.19 6.95
CA SER A 400 -18.71 7.13 7.73
C SER A 400 -17.99 8.13 6.82
N VAL A 401 -16.85 7.75 6.25
CA VAL A 401 -16.01 8.61 5.40
C VAL A 401 -15.64 7.91 4.10
N LEU A 402 -15.36 8.70 3.06
CA LEU A 402 -14.84 8.22 1.77
C LEU A 402 -13.39 7.77 1.89
N LEU A 403 -13.03 6.70 1.18
CA LEU A 403 -11.66 6.18 1.05
C LEU A 403 -10.88 6.14 2.37
N ARG A 404 -11.44 5.52 3.42
CA ARG A 404 -10.78 5.43 4.74
C ARG A 404 -9.32 4.97 4.60
N GLY A 405 -8.40 5.69 5.24
CA GLY A 405 -6.95 5.45 5.15
C GLY A 405 -6.23 6.26 4.07
N PHE A 406 -6.96 7.04 3.26
CA PHE A 406 -6.36 8.02 2.36
C PHE A 406 -6.45 9.43 2.96
N ASP A 407 -5.71 10.38 2.37
CA ASP A 407 -5.75 11.79 2.72
C ASP A 407 -7.15 12.42 2.64
N ARG A 408 -7.59 13.10 3.72
CA ARG A 408 -8.98 13.55 3.87
C ARG A 408 -9.36 14.65 2.90
N GLU A 409 -8.49 15.65 2.72
CA GLU A 409 -8.73 16.76 1.81
C GLU A 409 -8.89 16.26 0.37
N CYS A 410 -8.04 15.31 -0.05
CA CYS A 410 -8.19 14.69 -1.37
C CYS A 410 -9.50 13.89 -1.48
N CYS A 411 -9.89 13.16 -0.44
CA CYS A 411 -11.14 12.40 -0.43
C CYS A 411 -12.38 13.29 -0.55
N ASP A 412 -12.39 14.43 0.14
CA ASP A 412 -13.50 15.38 0.13
C ASP A 412 -13.63 16.04 -1.26
N LYS A 413 -12.51 16.41 -1.88
CA LYS A 413 -12.48 16.91 -3.27
C LYS A 413 -12.98 15.88 -4.28
N ILE A 414 -12.61 14.60 -4.14
CA ILE A 414 -13.16 13.51 -4.98
C ILE A 414 -14.67 13.41 -4.81
N GLY A 415 -15.17 13.42 -3.56
CA GLY A 415 -16.60 13.35 -3.26
C GLY A 415 -17.37 14.51 -3.87
N ALA A 416 -16.86 15.74 -3.73
CA ALA A 416 -17.44 16.94 -4.33
C ALA A 416 -17.47 16.86 -5.86
N PHE A 417 -16.38 16.42 -6.50
CA PHE A 417 -16.31 16.24 -7.95
C PHE A 417 -17.34 15.22 -8.45
N MET A 418 -17.43 14.07 -7.79
CA MET A 418 -18.41 13.02 -8.15
C MET A 418 -19.86 13.50 -7.97
N ALA A 419 -20.14 14.26 -6.90
CA ALA A 419 -21.46 14.83 -6.67
C ALA A 419 -21.82 15.86 -7.75
N ALA A 420 -20.88 16.71 -8.15
CA ALA A 420 -21.08 17.67 -9.25
C ALA A 420 -21.32 16.98 -10.61
N LYS A 421 -20.71 15.80 -10.83
CA LYS A 421 -20.97 14.92 -11.98
C LYS A 421 -22.26 14.09 -11.88
N GLY A 422 -23.03 14.22 -10.79
CA GLY A 422 -24.34 13.60 -10.63
C GLY A 422 -24.37 12.30 -9.82
N THR A 423 -23.26 11.85 -9.24
CA THR A 423 -23.28 10.72 -8.29
C THR A 423 -23.96 11.16 -7.00
N LYS A 424 -24.98 10.42 -6.56
CA LYS A 424 -25.69 10.71 -5.31
C LYS A 424 -25.00 10.05 -4.13
N PHE A 425 -25.00 10.70 -2.97
CA PHE A 425 -24.44 10.15 -1.73
C PHE A 425 -25.46 10.13 -0.60
N ILE A 426 -25.52 9.01 0.14
CA ILE A 426 -26.27 8.91 1.39
C ILE A 426 -25.24 8.73 2.52
N HIS A 427 -24.96 9.82 3.23
CA HIS A 427 -23.97 9.83 4.33
C HIS A 427 -24.57 9.34 5.66
N GLY A 428 -23.71 8.74 6.49
CA GLY A 428 -24.08 8.27 7.83
C GLY A 428 -25.06 7.10 7.84
N ALA A 429 -25.18 6.37 6.72
CA ALA A 429 -26.19 5.34 6.53
C ALA A 429 -25.60 4.01 6.06
N THR A 430 -26.19 2.92 6.52
CA THR A 430 -25.99 1.56 6.02
C THR A 430 -27.34 0.92 5.72
N PRO A 431 -27.42 -0.08 4.84
CA PRO A 431 -28.68 -0.79 4.62
C PRO A 431 -29.06 -1.55 5.90
N SER A 432 -30.31 -1.39 6.33
CA SER A 432 -30.93 -2.18 7.39
C SER A 432 -31.75 -3.34 6.84
N ASN A 433 -32.27 -3.22 5.62
CA ASN A 433 -33.01 -4.26 4.92
C ASN A 433 -32.92 -4.06 3.38
N ILE A 434 -32.90 -5.16 2.63
CA ILE A 434 -33.00 -5.15 1.16
C ILE A 434 -34.11 -6.12 0.76
N ALA A 435 -35.23 -5.61 0.25
CA ALA A 435 -36.39 -6.44 -0.11
C ALA A 435 -36.63 -6.43 -1.63
N PRO A 436 -36.86 -7.60 -2.27
CA PRO A 436 -37.26 -7.63 -3.67
C PRO A 436 -38.67 -7.05 -3.84
N THR A 437 -38.88 -6.28 -4.91
CA THR A 437 -40.19 -5.73 -5.29
C THR A 437 -40.87 -6.62 -6.34
N ALA A 438 -42.17 -6.43 -6.55
CA ALA A 438 -42.95 -7.22 -7.52
C ALA A 438 -42.49 -7.05 -8.98
N ASP A 439 -41.88 -5.91 -9.32
CA ASP A 439 -41.34 -5.58 -10.64
C ASP A 439 -39.86 -6.03 -10.83
N GLY A 440 -39.31 -6.78 -9.86
CA GLY A 440 -37.96 -7.35 -9.96
C GLY A 440 -36.82 -6.41 -9.57
N LYS A 441 -37.14 -5.30 -8.89
CA LYS A 441 -36.19 -4.34 -8.30
C LYS A 441 -35.96 -4.66 -6.83
N TYR A 442 -35.19 -3.81 -6.16
CA TYR A 442 -34.88 -3.92 -4.74
C TYR A 442 -35.19 -2.63 -4.01
N GLU A 443 -36.07 -2.70 -3.02
CA GLU A 443 -36.27 -1.64 -2.04
C GLU A 443 -35.19 -1.76 -0.95
N VAL A 444 -34.41 -0.69 -0.76
CA VAL A 444 -33.37 -0.61 0.26
C VAL A 444 -33.84 0.33 1.34
N THR A 445 -34.00 -0.20 2.55
CA THR A 445 -34.20 0.61 3.76
C THR A 445 -32.86 0.87 4.41
N PHE A 446 -32.60 2.13 4.75
CA PHE A 446 -31.37 2.56 5.40
C PHE A 446 -31.55 2.72 6.91
N THR A 447 -30.45 2.70 7.67
CA THR A 447 -30.44 2.86 9.13
C THR A 447 -30.94 4.24 9.60
N ASN A 448 -30.97 5.25 8.73
CA ASN A 448 -31.54 6.56 9.02
C ASN A 448 -33.06 6.63 8.76
N GLY A 449 -33.70 5.51 8.38
CA GLY A 449 -35.13 5.43 8.09
C GLY A 449 -35.52 5.83 6.66
N SER A 450 -34.58 6.34 5.85
CA SER A 450 -34.85 6.58 4.43
C SER A 450 -34.95 5.26 3.65
N THR A 451 -35.73 5.28 2.58
CA THR A 451 -35.94 4.13 1.69
C THR A 451 -35.92 4.60 0.24
N ASP A 452 -35.34 3.78 -0.63
CA ASP A 452 -35.40 4.00 -2.08
C ASP A 452 -35.38 2.66 -2.84
N VAL A 453 -35.85 2.65 -4.09
CA VAL A 453 -35.95 1.47 -4.95
C VAL A 453 -34.89 1.55 -6.05
N PHE A 454 -34.15 0.46 -6.25
CA PHE A 454 -33.03 0.33 -7.18
C PHE A 454 -33.18 -0.92 -8.06
N ASP A 455 -32.76 -0.81 -9.32
CA ASP A 455 -32.67 -1.98 -10.21
C ASP A 455 -31.54 -2.92 -9.75
N THR A 456 -30.43 -2.35 -9.26
CA THR A 456 -29.27 -3.10 -8.79
C THR A 456 -28.78 -2.58 -7.42
N VAL A 457 -28.44 -3.51 -6.52
CA VAL A 457 -27.70 -3.19 -5.29
C VAL A 457 -26.34 -3.90 -5.34
N MET A 458 -25.25 -3.17 -5.11
CA MET A 458 -23.89 -3.67 -5.14
C MET A 458 -23.21 -3.53 -3.77
N ALA A 459 -22.69 -4.62 -3.24
CA ALA A 459 -21.85 -4.65 -2.06
C ALA A 459 -20.41 -4.30 -2.42
N ALA A 460 -19.89 -3.22 -1.82
CA ALA A 460 -18.50 -2.76 -1.92
C ALA A 460 -17.95 -2.42 -0.51
N ALA A 461 -18.33 -3.23 0.49
CA ALA A 461 -18.07 -2.98 1.91
C ALA A 461 -16.67 -3.47 2.40
N GLY A 462 -15.78 -3.81 1.47
CA GLY A 462 -14.45 -4.36 1.77
C GLY A 462 -14.27 -5.78 1.21
N ARG A 463 -13.12 -6.36 1.49
CA ARG A 463 -12.75 -7.72 1.09
C ARG A 463 -12.16 -8.47 2.28
N THR A 464 -12.38 -9.78 2.32
CA THR A 464 -11.80 -10.71 3.31
C THR A 464 -10.87 -11.69 2.61
N ALA A 465 -9.83 -12.14 3.32
CA ALA A 465 -8.89 -13.11 2.77
C ALA A 465 -9.59 -14.43 2.44
N ASP A 466 -9.23 -15.06 1.31
CA ASP A 466 -9.79 -16.35 0.91
C ASP A 466 -8.97 -17.51 1.48
N THR A 467 -9.02 -17.68 2.80
CA THR A 467 -8.22 -18.68 3.54
C THR A 467 -9.03 -19.80 4.18
N ALA A 468 -10.36 -19.65 4.26
CA ALA A 468 -11.25 -20.58 4.97
C ALA A 468 -11.19 -22.01 4.43
N GLY A 469 -10.96 -22.18 3.12
CA GLY A 469 -10.87 -23.49 2.48
C GLY A 469 -9.49 -24.15 2.56
N LEU A 470 -8.47 -23.51 3.14
CA LEU A 470 -7.09 -24.00 3.04
C LEU A 470 -6.72 -25.06 4.09
N ASN A 471 -7.55 -25.26 5.12
CA ASN A 471 -7.24 -26.12 6.27
C ASN A 471 -5.90 -25.76 6.96
N LEU A 472 -5.68 -24.46 7.21
CA LEU A 472 -4.44 -23.93 7.81
C LEU A 472 -4.06 -24.59 9.15
N ALA A 473 -5.06 -25.04 9.92
CA ALA A 473 -4.87 -25.74 11.18
C ALA A 473 -4.06 -27.04 11.04
N ALA A 474 -4.12 -27.72 9.88
CA ALA A 474 -3.37 -28.95 9.63
C ALA A 474 -1.85 -28.75 9.56
N VAL A 475 -1.39 -27.51 9.39
CA VAL A 475 0.05 -27.14 9.37
C VAL A 475 0.40 -26.13 10.46
N GLY A 476 -0.57 -25.70 11.27
CA GLY A 476 -0.35 -24.71 12.33
C GLY A 476 -0.18 -23.27 11.86
N VAL A 477 -0.60 -22.92 10.64
CA VAL A 477 -0.57 -21.51 10.18
C VAL A 477 -1.69 -20.73 10.84
N GLU A 478 -1.34 -19.58 11.42
CA GLU A 478 -2.30 -18.71 12.11
C GLU A 478 -2.92 -17.69 11.15
N ALA A 479 -4.25 -17.59 11.18
CA ALA A 479 -5.00 -16.58 10.45
C ALA A 479 -5.80 -15.71 11.41
N SER A 480 -5.91 -14.42 11.08
CA SER A 480 -6.71 -13.47 11.85
C SER A 480 -8.18 -13.91 11.90
N PRO A 481 -8.78 -14.07 13.09
CA PRO A 481 -10.18 -14.50 13.22
C PRO A 481 -11.16 -13.46 12.67
N LYS A 482 -10.72 -12.20 12.51
CA LYS A 482 -11.55 -11.10 12.04
C LYS A 482 -11.77 -11.12 10.52
N ASN A 483 -10.75 -11.49 9.75
CA ASN A 483 -10.74 -11.30 8.30
C ASN A 483 -9.96 -12.37 7.52
N GLY A 484 -9.48 -13.42 8.20
CA GLY A 484 -8.76 -14.55 7.60
C GLY A 484 -7.34 -14.22 7.11
N LYS A 485 -6.86 -12.99 7.32
CA LYS A 485 -5.55 -12.53 6.83
C LYS A 485 -4.41 -13.21 7.58
N LEU A 486 -3.28 -13.37 6.91
CA LEU A 486 -2.07 -13.99 7.44
C LEU A 486 -1.06 -12.93 7.86
N GLN A 487 -0.38 -13.15 8.98
CA GLN A 487 0.77 -12.36 9.39
C GLN A 487 2.04 -13.06 8.93
N CYS A 488 2.98 -12.28 8.42
CA CYS A 488 4.25 -12.79 7.90
C CYS A 488 5.39 -11.84 8.24
N VAL A 489 6.61 -12.37 8.22
CA VAL A 489 7.84 -11.59 8.14
C VAL A 489 8.59 -11.99 6.87
N ASP A 490 8.94 -11.01 6.04
CA ASP A 490 9.54 -11.22 4.72
C ASP A 490 8.77 -12.28 3.89
N GLU A 491 7.44 -12.19 3.92
CA GLU A 491 6.47 -13.11 3.30
C GLU A 491 6.45 -14.55 3.87
N GLN A 492 7.25 -14.86 4.91
CA GLN A 492 7.21 -16.15 5.63
C GLN A 492 6.19 -16.13 6.76
N THR A 493 5.35 -17.16 6.86
CA THR A 493 4.38 -17.32 7.97
C THR A 493 5.09 -17.78 9.26
N ASN A 494 4.32 -18.06 10.31
CA ASN A 494 4.84 -18.71 11.52
C ASN A 494 5.32 -20.16 11.28
N VAL A 495 5.00 -20.75 10.12
CA VAL A 495 5.46 -22.09 9.70
C VAL A 495 6.58 -21.93 8.66
N PRO A 496 7.80 -22.42 8.92
CA PRO A 496 8.98 -22.08 8.11
C PRO A 496 8.87 -22.36 6.61
N TYR A 497 8.21 -23.45 6.22
CA TYR A 497 8.04 -23.86 4.82
C TYR A 497 6.77 -23.32 4.15
N VAL A 498 5.98 -22.49 4.86
CA VAL A 498 4.77 -21.86 4.34
C VAL A 498 4.95 -20.35 4.27
N TYR A 499 4.69 -19.81 3.08
CA TYR A 499 4.81 -18.40 2.75
C TYR A 499 3.47 -17.86 2.27
N ALA A 500 3.30 -16.54 2.29
CA ALA A 500 2.10 -15.89 1.79
C ALA A 500 2.41 -14.55 1.12
N ILE A 501 1.67 -14.22 0.05
CA ILE A 501 1.84 -12.97 -0.70
C ILE A 501 0.51 -12.35 -1.16
N GLY A 502 0.55 -11.05 -1.42
CA GLY A 502 -0.58 -10.28 -1.95
C GLY A 502 -1.67 -10.09 -0.91
N ASP A 503 -2.92 -9.95 -1.37
CA ASP A 503 -4.06 -9.56 -0.55
C ASP A 503 -4.44 -10.57 0.55
N VAL A 504 -3.74 -11.68 0.71
CA VAL A 504 -3.94 -12.56 1.87
C VAL A 504 -3.21 -12.03 3.12
N LEU A 505 -2.22 -11.14 2.94
CA LEU A 505 -1.39 -10.59 4.02
C LEU A 505 -2.09 -9.47 4.78
N GLN A 506 -1.87 -9.43 6.10
CA GLN A 506 -2.41 -8.41 6.99
C GLN A 506 -1.56 -7.13 6.96
N GLY A 507 -2.22 -5.98 6.87
CA GLY A 507 -1.59 -4.67 7.08
C GLY A 507 -0.68 -4.20 5.94
N LEU A 508 -0.69 -4.87 4.79
CA LEU A 508 0.10 -4.51 3.62
C LEU A 508 -0.80 -4.01 2.47
N PRO A 509 -0.27 -3.18 1.55
CA PRO A 509 -1.03 -2.70 0.40
C PRO A 509 -1.56 -3.84 -0.50
N GLU A 510 -2.87 -3.85 -0.72
CA GLU A 510 -3.58 -4.84 -1.54
C GLU A 510 -3.57 -4.43 -3.02
N LEU A 511 -2.38 -4.45 -3.63
CA LEU A 511 -2.15 -3.96 -5.00
C LEU A 511 -1.48 -5.02 -5.88
N THR A 512 -1.92 -5.10 -7.13
CA THR A 512 -1.38 -6.05 -8.12
C THR A 512 0.13 -5.94 -8.33
N PRO A 513 0.74 -4.75 -8.52
CA PRO A 513 2.18 -4.65 -8.69
C PRO A 513 2.95 -5.08 -7.43
N VAL A 514 2.40 -4.82 -6.25
CA VAL A 514 2.96 -5.28 -4.97
C VAL A 514 2.96 -6.80 -4.89
N ALA A 515 1.83 -7.46 -5.22
CA ALA A 515 1.75 -8.92 -5.23
C ALA A 515 2.72 -9.56 -6.25
N ILE A 516 2.87 -8.96 -7.44
CA ILE A 516 3.80 -9.41 -8.47
C ILE A 516 5.25 -9.28 -7.99
N GLN A 517 5.64 -8.11 -7.49
CA GLN A 517 7.01 -7.84 -7.04
C GLN A 517 7.37 -8.70 -5.84
N ALA A 518 6.48 -8.81 -4.83
CA ALA A 518 6.67 -9.68 -3.69
C ALA A 518 6.86 -11.14 -4.11
N GLY A 519 6.04 -11.64 -5.04
CA GLY A 519 6.17 -12.99 -5.57
C GLY A 519 7.49 -13.25 -6.31
N ILE A 520 7.94 -12.31 -7.14
CA ILE A 520 9.22 -12.41 -7.86
C ILE A 520 10.40 -12.39 -6.88
N MET A 521 10.42 -11.44 -5.95
CA MET A 521 11.51 -11.31 -4.98
C MET A 521 11.56 -12.53 -4.05
N LEU A 522 10.40 -13.02 -3.59
CA LEU A 522 10.31 -14.22 -2.78
C LEU A 522 10.87 -15.44 -3.51
N ALA A 523 10.50 -15.65 -4.78
CA ALA A 523 11.03 -16.77 -5.58
C ALA A 523 12.57 -16.69 -5.72
N ARG A 524 13.13 -15.49 -5.89
CA ARG A 524 14.58 -15.25 -5.91
C ARG A 524 15.25 -15.55 -4.59
N ARG A 525 14.60 -15.25 -3.45
CA ARG A 525 15.12 -15.63 -2.13
C ARG A 525 15.07 -17.13 -1.92
N MET A 526 13.93 -17.75 -2.23
CA MET A 526 13.70 -19.19 -2.08
C MET A 526 14.72 -20.02 -2.88
N PHE A 527 14.92 -19.69 -4.15
CA PHE A 527 15.63 -20.58 -5.09
C PHE A 527 16.87 -19.96 -5.73
N GLY A 528 17.02 -18.64 -5.70
CA GLY A 528 18.06 -17.90 -6.41
C GLY A 528 19.18 -17.32 -5.54
N GLY A 529 19.15 -17.56 -4.23
CA GLY A 529 20.15 -17.05 -3.29
C GLY A 529 20.11 -15.53 -3.04
N ALA A 530 19.04 -14.84 -3.46
CA ALA A 530 18.84 -13.45 -3.12
C ALA A 530 18.52 -13.28 -1.63
N SER A 531 18.86 -12.13 -1.06
CA SER A 531 18.57 -11.80 0.36
C SER A 531 17.52 -10.68 0.53
N GLU A 532 17.20 -9.96 -0.54
CA GLU A 532 16.36 -8.75 -0.47
C GLU A 532 14.87 -9.09 -0.33
N ALA A 533 14.26 -8.57 0.73
CA ALA A 533 12.81 -8.61 0.95
C ALA A 533 12.08 -7.51 0.16
N MET A 534 10.77 -7.68 -0.05
CA MET A 534 9.97 -6.64 -0.65
C MET A 534 9.91 -5.42 0.28
N ASP A 535 10.20 -4.23 -0.24
CA ASP A 535 10.03 -3.00 0.52
C ASP A 535 8.65 -2.38 0.22
N TYR A 536 7.76 -2.49 1.21
CA TYR A 536 6.37 -2.04 1.17
C TYR A 536 6.18 -0.54 1.48
N LYS A 537 7.27 0.23 1.64
CA LYS A 537 7.19 1.68 1.86
C LYS A 537 7.08 2.46 0.55
N ASN A 538 6.42 3.61 0.61
CA ASN A 538 6.29 4.59 -0.47
C ASN A 538 5.76 3.98 -1.78
N ILE A 539 4.80 3.07 -1.69
CA ILE A 539 4.16 2.47 -2.85
C ILE A 539 3.19 3.48 -3.48
N ALA A 540 3.50 3.93 -4.70
CA ALA A 540 2.60 4.76 -5.49
C ALA A 540 1.26 4.03 -5.72
N THR A 541 0.17 4.73 -5.45
CA THR A 541 -1.20 4.22 -5.57
C THR A 541 -2.04 5.19 -6.40
N ALA A 542 -2.95 4.66 -7.22
CA ALA A 542 -3.91 5.46 -7.96
C ALA A 542 -5.34 4.91 -7.78
N VAL A 543 -6.29 5.82 -7.51
CA VAL A 543 -7.73 5.57 -7.46
C VAL A 543 -8.35 6.19 -8.71
N PHE A 544 -9.04 5.37 -9.50
CA PHE A 544 -9.56 5.74 -10.82
C PHE A 544 -11.03 6.18 -10.74
N THR A 545 -11.28 7.23 -9.94
CA THR A 545 -12.54 7.98 -9.93
C THR A 545 -12.62 8.92 -11.14
N PRO A 546 -13.79 9.55 -11.43
CA PRO A 546 -13.93 10.44 -12.59
C PRO A 546 -12.88 11.56 -12.63
N ILE A 547 -12.54 12.13 -11.47
CA ILE A 547 -11.23 12.75 -11.24
C ILE A 547 -10.31 11.72 -10.60
N GLU A 548 -9.20 11.38 -11.25
CA GLU A 548 -8.30 10.36 -10.73
C GLU A 548 -7.46 10.92 -9.58
N TYR A 549 -7.07 10.03 -8.65
CA TYR A 549 -6.27 10.38 -7.48
C TYR A 549 -5.02 9.53 -7.37
N GLY A 550 -3.86 10.16 -7.43
CA GLY A 550 -2.56 9.55 -7.20
C GLY A 550 -1.97 9.95 -5.84
N ALA A 551 -1.39 8.98 -5.14
CA ALA A 551 -0.78 9.18 -3.82
C ALA A 551 0.51 8.38 -3.65
N ILE A 552 1.48 8.97 -2.94
CA ILE A 552 2.71 8.29 -2.50
C ILE A 552 3.06 8.77 -1.10
N GLY A 553 3.47 7.84 -0.22
CA GLY A 553 3.88 8.19 1.14
C GLY A 553 2.70 8.37 2.07
N LEU A 554 2.89 9.20 3.10
CA LEU A 554 1.91 9.42 4.16
C LEU A 554 0.82 10.40 3.70
N SER A 555 -0.39 10.21 4.23
CA SER A 555 -1.37 11.31 4.21
C SER A 555 -0.94 12.47 5.10
N GLU A 556 -1.58 13.62 4.95
CA GLU A 556 -1.28 14.77 5.83
C GLU A 556 -1.58 14.46 7.29
N GLU A 557 -2.67 13.73 7.56
CA GLU A 557 -3.07 13.35 8.92
C GLU A 557 -2.09 12.33 9.53
N GLU A 558 -1.64 11.36 8.74
CA GLU A 558 -0.62 10.38 9.16
C GLU A 558 0.74 11.05 9.38
N ALA A 559 1.10 12.03 8.55
CA ALA A 559 2.31 12.81 8.74
C ALA A 559 2.25 13.64 10.03
N ILE A 560 1.12 14.29 10.31
CA ILE A 560 0.92 15.04 11.56
C ILE A 560 1.03 14.12 12.77
N GLU A 561 0.45 12.92 12.72
CA GLU A 561 0.57 11.92 13.79
C GLU A 561 2.03 11.45 13.97
N ALA A 562 2.76 11.24 12.87
CA ALA A 562 4.13 10.71 12.91
C ALA A 562 5.20 11.74 13.30
N TYR A 563 5.08 12.98 12.84
CA TYR A 563 6.12 14.01 12.98
C TYR A 563 5.70 15.21 13.85
N GLY A 564 4.40 15.40 14.10
CA GLY A 564 3.84 16.58 14.73
C GLY A 564 3.65 17.74 13.76
N GLU A 565 2.49 18.40 13.80
CA GLU A 565 2.11 19.48 12.88
C GLU A 565 3.15 20.61 12.79
N ALA A 566 3.73 21.01 13.94
CA ALA A 566 4.75 22.05 14.00
C ALA A 566 6.04 21.72 13.23
N ASN A 567 6.30 20.44 12.94
CA ASN A 567 7.48 19.96 12.21
C ASN A 567 7.23 19.77 10.71
N LEU A 568 6.01 20.01 10.24
CA LEU A 568 5.66 19.84 8.83
C LEU A 568 5.51 21.18 8.10
N GLU A 569 5.69 21.12 6.79
CA GLU A 569 5.25 22.14 5.84
C GLU A 569 4.48 21.46 4.71
N VAL A 570 3.34 22.02 4.31
CA VAL A 570 2.51 21.47 3.24
C VAL A 570 2.38 22.48 2.13
N TYR A 571 2.96 22.18 0.98
CA TYR A 571 2.82 22.96 -0.25
C TYR A 571 1.64 22.42 -1.05
N HIS A 572 0.82 23.31 -1.60
CA HIS A 572 -0.37 22.90 -2.36
C HIS A 572 -0.75 23.90 -3.44
N SER A 573 -1.49 23.42 -4.44
CA SER A 573 -2.08 24.25 -5.49
C SER A 573 -3.30 23.55 -6.07
N GLU A 574 -4.31 24.33 -6.42
CA GLU A 574 -5.30 23.96 -7.42
C GLU A 574 -4.79 24.37 -8.80
N PHE A 575 -5.24 23.67 -9.84
CA PHE A 575 -4.86 23.97 -11.22
C PHE A 575 -5.98 23.53 -12.18
N VAL A 576 -6.01 24.11 -13.37
CA VAL A 576 -6.93 23.69 -14.43
C VAL A 576 -6.10 23.05 -15.55
N PRO A 577 -6.33 21.78 -15.92
CA PRO A 577 -5.72 21.19 -17.10
C PRO A 577 -6.02 22.04 -18.34
N LEU A 578 -5.01 22.29 -19.18
CA LEU A 578 -5.17 23.10 -20.39
C LEU A 578 -6.27 22.53 -21.29
N GLU A 579 -6.36 21.20 -21.37
CA GLU A 579 -7.36 20.47 -22.16
C GLU A 579 -8.80 20.77 -21.72
N TRP A 580 -9.01 21.23 -20.48
CA TRP A 580 -10.34 21.56 -19.95
C TRP A 580 -10.73 23.02 -20.21
N SER A 581 -9.78 23.87 -20.63
CA SER A 581 -9.97 25.32 -20.70
C SER A 581 -10.91 25.78 -21.81
N LEU A 582 -11.24 24.93 -22.79
CA LEU A 582 -12.18 25.27 -23.87
C LEU A 582 -13.64 24.89 -23.56
N SER A 583 -13.88 24.10 -22.51
CA SER A 583 -15.19 23.50 -22.24
C SER A 583 -15.91 24.22 -21.09
N PRO A 584 -16.98 25.00 -21.35
CA PRO A 584 -17.75 25.69 -20.29
C PRO A 584 -18.37 24.74 -19.26
N GLU A 585 -18.63 23.49 -19.62
CA GLU A 585 -19.10 22.43 -18.71
C GLU A 585 -18.08 22.11 -17.61
N ARG A 586 -16.81 22.50 -17.83
CA ARG A 586 -15.69 22.37 -16.89
C ARG A 586 -15.33 23.69 -16.20
N GLU A 587 -16.00 24.80 -16.51
CA GLU A 587 -15.80 26.09 -15.85
C GLU A 587 -16.56 26.15 -14.51
N THR A 588 -16.07 25.45 -13.49
CA THR A 588 -16.55 25.64 -12.10
C THR A 588 -15.42 25.46 -11.09
N ASP A 589 -15.56 26.06 -9.90
CA ASP A 589 -14.63 25.86 -8.77
C ASP A 589 -14.49 24.38 -8.35
N THR A 590 -15.43 23.51 -8.75
CA THR A 590 -15.39 22.07 -8.45
C THR A 590 -14.63 21.25 -9.50
N TYR A 591 -14.41 21.80 -10.70
CA TYR A 591 -13.72 21.15 -11.81
C TYR A 591 -12.26 21.60 -11.93
N SER A 592 -11.53 21.56 -10.81
CA SER A 592 -10.09 21.82 -10.76
C SER A 592 -9.31 20.57 -10.37
N GLY A 593 -8.11 20.45 -10.91
CA GLY A 593 -7.08 19.59 -10.35
C GLY A 593 -6.56 20.16 -9.03
N PHE A 594 -5.99 19.30 -8.21
CA PHE A 594 -5.39 19.68 -6.93
C PHE A 594 -4.15 18.86 -6.68
N CYS A 595 -3.09 19.47 -6.15
CA CYS A 595 -1.92 18.73 -5.70
C CYS A 595 -1.43 19.26 -4.36
N LYS A 596 -0.76 18.38 -3.62
CA LYS A 596 -0.01 18.78 -2.43
C LYS A 596 1.21 17.91 -2.18
N VAL A 597 2.19 18.51 -1.52
CA VAL A 597 3.47 17.91 -1.12
C VAL A 597 3.67 18.18 0.37
N ILE A 598 3.86 17.12 1.13
CA ILE A 598 4.03 17.15 2.59
C ILE A 598 5.52 16.95 2.89
N CYS A 599 6.11 17.92 3.59
CA CYS A 599 7.55 17.98 3.83
C CYS A 599 7.86 18.00 5.33
N ASP A 600 8.88 17.26 5.75
CA ASP A 600 9.42 17.28 7.11
C ASP A 600 10.50 18.37 7.25
N LYS A 601 10.19 19.42 8.01
CA LYS A 601 11.10 20.56 8.28
C LYS A 601 12.32 20.13 9.10
N THR A 602 12.21 19.09 9.91
CA THR A 602 13.30 18.60 10.76
C THR A 602 14.34 17.80 9.96
N ALA A 603 13.97 17.34 8.77
CA ALA A 603 14.80 16.54 7.89
C ALA A 603 15.08 17.26 6.55
N ASN A 604 15.49 18.53 6.59
CA ASN A 604 15.85 19.31 5.39
C ASN A 604 14.73 19.33 4.32
N MET A 605 13.49 19.55 4.75
CA MET A 605 12.31 19.56 3.86
C MET A 605 12.15 18.26 3.07
N ASN A 606 12.54 17.12 3.64
CA ASN A 606 12.36 15.82 3.02
C ASN A 606 10.88 15.57 2.72
N VAL A 607 10.57 15.13 1.49
CA VAL A 607 9.19 14.84 1.09
C VAL A 607 8.76 13.50 1.69
N VAL A 608 7.68 13.53 2.48
CA VAL A 608 7.11 12.36 3.17
C VAL A 608 5.75 11.95 2.62
N GLY A 609 5.10 12.83 1.85
CA GLY A 609 3.83 12.55 1.18
C GLY A 609 3.64 13.40 -0.07
N MET A 610 3.05 12.82 -1.11
CA MET A 610 2.66 13.51 -2.35
C MET A 610 1.28 13.05 -2.79
N HIS A 611 0.43 14.02 -3.16
CA HIS A 611 -0.94 13.77 -3.57
C HIS A 611 -1.29 14.58 -4.82
N TYR A 612 -1.95 13.95 -5.78
CA TYR A 612 -2.38 14.54 -7.04
C TYR A 612 -3.81 14.12 -7.37
N LEU A 613 -4.70 15.08 -7.54
CA LEU A 613 -6.04 14.94 -8.10
C LEU A 613 -6.06 15.60 -9.48
N GLY A 614 -6.42 14.83 -10.50
CA GLY A 614 -6.50 15.34 -11.86
C GLY A 614 -6.52 14.23 -12.89
N PRO A 615 -6.58 14.56 -14.18
CA PRO A 615 -6.49 13.56 -15.23
C PRO A 615 -5.14 12.85 -15.19
N ASN A 616 -5.13 11.58 -15.59
CA ASN A 616 -3.93 10.74 -15.74
C ASN A 616 -3.10 10.61 -14.46
N ALA A 617 -3.75 10.57 -13.30
CA ALA A 617 -3.08 10.61 -12.00
C ALA A 617 -2.10 9.45 -11.79
N GLY A 618 -2.42 8.28 -12.33
CA GLY A 618 -1.51 7.13 -12.31
C GLY A 618 -0.20 7.40 -13.07
N GLU A 619 -0.29 8.06 -14.22
CA GLU A 619 0.87 8.34 -15.08
C GLU A 619 1.75 9.45 -14.46
N VAL A 620 1.12 10.51 -13.94
CA VAL A 620 1.81 11.59 -13.21
C VAL A 620 2.57 11.03 -12.00
N THR A 621 1.89 10.24 -11.18
CA THR A 621 2.40 9.80 -9.87
C THR A 621 3.52 8.76 -9.99
N GLN A 622 3.50 7.91 -11.03
CA GLN A 622 4.45 6.80 -11.14
C GLN A 622 5.92 7.25 -11.18
N GLY A 623 6.23 8.37 -11.86
CA GLY A 623 7.59 8.92 -11.92
C GLY A 623 8.10 9.37 -10.55
N TYR A 624 7.28 10.11 -9.80
CA TYR A 624 7.61 10.55 -8.45
C TYR A 624 7.74 9.38 -7.46
N GLY A 625 7.10 8.24 -7.72
CA GLY A 625 7.28 7.02 -6.92
C GLY A 625 8.75 6.55 -6.87
N VAL A 626 9.50 6.74 -7.96
CA VAL A 626 10.95 6.45 -8.00
C VAL A 626 11.73 7.44 -7.16
N ALA A 627 11.42 8.74 -7.26
CA ALA A 627 12.05 9.79 -6.47
C ALA A 627 11.80 9.56 -4.96
N MET A 628 10.55 9.30 -4.57
CA MET A 628 10.15 8.98 -3.18
C MET A 628 10.88 7.74 -2.63
N LYS A 629 11.21 6.76 -3.49
CA LYS A 629 12.00 5.59 -3.09
C LYS A 629 13.47 5.93 -2.82
N LYS A 630 14.02 6.91 -3.53
CA LYS A 630 15.39 7.41 -3.32
C LYS A 630 15.50 8.38 -2.15
N GLY A 631 14.41 9.02 -1.77
CA GLY A 631 14.40 10.13 -0.84
C GLY A 631 14.85 11.41 -1.54
N PHE A 632 14.03 12.44 -1.48
CA PHE A 632 14.32 13.76 -2.04
C PHE A 632 13.62 14.81 -1.18
N ASN A 633 14.08 16.05 -1.29
CA ASN A 633 13.51 17.17 -0.55
C ASN A 633 12.75 18.12 -1.48
N PHE A 634 12.02 19.07 -0.89
CA PHE A 634 11.23 20.04 -1.66
C PHE A 634 12.07 20.86 -2.65
N ARG A 635 13.33 21.15 -2.33
CA ARG A 635 14.21 21.91 -3.23
C ARG A 635 14.46 21.17 -4.54
N ASP A 636 14.62 19.85 -4.49
CA ASP A 636 14.80 19.01 -5.68
C ASP A 636 13.60 19.13 -6.64
N LEU A 637 12.37 19.29 -6.12
CA LEU A 637 11.18 19.58 -6.95
C LEU A 637 11.25 20.98 -7.56
N SER A 638 11.54 21.99 -6.74
CA SER A 638 11.54 23.40 -7.19
C SER A 638 12.64 23.75 -8.19
N GLU A 639 13.76 23.00 -8.19
CA GLU A 639 14.85 23.17 -9.15
C GLU A 639 14.64 22.33 -10.42
N THR A 640 13.70 21.38 -10.40
CA THR A 640 13.34 20.60 -11.59
C THR A 640 12.57 21.46 -12.57
N VAL A 641 13.02 21.54 -13.82
CA VAL A 641 12.31 22.28 -14.87
C VAL A 641 11.08 21.49 -15.33
N GLY A 642 9.91 22.12 -15.25
CA GLY A 642 8.65 21.55 -15.73
C GLY A 642 8.60 21.35 -17.25
N ILE A 643 7.81 20.37 -17.68
CA ILE A 643 7.46 20.18 -19.09
C ILE A 643 6.15 20.93 -19.34
N HIS A 644 6.15 21.87 -20.29
CA HIS A 644 5.00 22.73 -20.55
C HIS A 644 4.41 22.52 -21.97
N PRO A 645 3.08 22.43 -22.13
CA PRO A 645 2.05 22.36 -21.08
C PRO A 645 1.83 20.92 -20.60
N THR A 646 1.88 20.68 -19.28
CA THR A 646 1.48 19.39 -18.67
C THR A 646 0.86 19.60 -17.28
N THR A 647 -0.03 18.72 -16.85
CA THR A 647 -0.58 18.81 -15.48
C THR A 647 0.45 18.46 -14.40
N SER A 648 1.46 17.64 -14.71
CA SER A 648 2.51 17.24 -13.76
C SER A 648 3.44 18.40 -13.40
N GLU A 649 3.58 19.41 -14.26
CA GLU A 649 4.52 20.52 -14.02
C GLU A 649 4.16 21.35 -12.80
N VAL A 650 2.90 21.31 -12.34
CA VAL A 650 2.42 22.02 -11.15
C VAL A 650 3.28 21.72 -9.91
N PHE A 651 3.82 20.49 -9.79
CA PHE A 651 4.68 20.10 -8.67
C PHE A 651 6.02 20.86 -8.65
N THR A 652 6.47 21.38 -9.79
CA THR A 652 7.75 22.10 -9.92
C THR A 652 7.63 23.59 -9.60
N THR A 653 6.41 24.12 -9.50
CA THR A 653 6.14 25.56 -9.32
C THR A 653 5.36 25.88 -8.04
N LEU A 654 5.24 24.91 -7.13
CA LEU A 654 4.56 25.10 -5.84
C LEU A 654 5.25 26.18 -4.99
N THR A 655 4.47 27.16 -4.54
CA THR A 655 4.96 28.25 -3.67
C THR A 655 4.05 28.52 -2.48
N VAL A 656 2.76 28.22 -2.60
CA VAL A 656 1.77 28.41 -1.53
C VAL A 656 1.89 27.29 -0.50
N THR A 657 1.99 27.67 0.78
CA THR A 657 1.98 26.74 1.91
C THR A 657 0.71 26.88 2.74
N LYS A 658 0.22 25.79 3.33
CA LYS A 658 -0.92 25.83 4.25
C LYS A 658 -0.66 26.72 5.47
N SER A 659 0.56 26.71 6.01
CA SER A 659 0.95 27.53 7.16
C SER A 659 0.88 29.03 6.90
N SER A 660 1.00 29.46 5.63
CA SER A 660 0.86 30.87 5.23
C SER A 660 -0.58 31.37 5.26
N GLY A 661 -1.57 30.47 5.24
CA GLY A 661 -2.98 30.80 5.12
C GLY A 661 -3.41 31.35 3.76
N ALA A 662 -2.50 31.42 2.77
CA ALA A 662 -2.85 31.81 1.40
C ALA A 662 -3.69 30.72 0.72
N SER A 663 -4.55 31.14 -0.21
CA SER A 663 -5.43 30.21 -0.94
C SER A 663 -4.63 29.32 -1.90
N ALA A 664 -5.00 28.04 -1.96
CA ALA A 664 -4.51 27.11 -2.97
C ALA A 664 -5.07 27.39 -4.37
N ALA A 665 -6.16 28.17 -4.47
CA ALA A 665 -6.76 28.52 -5.75
C ALA A 665 -5.69 29.23 -6.62
N ALA A 666 -5.44 28.69 -7.81
CA ALA A 666 -4.55 29.34 -8.75
C ALA A 666 -5.07 30.76 -9.05
N ALA A 667 -4.19 31.76 -8.93
CA ALA A 667 -4.44 33.03 -9.61
C ALA A 667 -4.37 32.73 -11.11
N GLY A 668 -5.52 32.57 -11.75
CA GLY A 668 -5.58 32.30 -13.19
C GLY A 668 -4.88 33.38 -14.01
N CYS A 669 -4.57 33.05 -15.26
CA CYS A 669 -4.28 34.05 -16.29
C CYS A 669 -5.57 34.75 -16.73
#